data_AF-A0A7W7SQ18-F1
#
_entry.id   AF-A0A7W7SQ18-F1
#
_cell.length_a   1.000
_cell.length_b   1.000
_cell.length_c   1.000
_cell.angle_alpha   90.00
_cell.angle_beta   90.00
_cell.angle_gamma   90.00
#
_symmetry.space_group_name_H-M   'P 1'
#
loop_
_entity.id
_entity.type
_entity.pdbx_description
1 polymer ?
#
loop_
_entity_poly.entity_id
_entity_poly.type
_entity_poly.pdbx_seq_one_letter_code
_entity_poly.pdbx_strand_id
1 'polypeptide(L)'
;MELAQASGAIGRDLRILVDDGARNAPLLGLVADQLGCDILVTPLGATLRGPAGAARDEAVEVMPVDRASGNVVDWMLIQPSALRTSLPGWFDLVGGLVLNRTGVVTLPLPDGLEFANREDFVVRRAAAARLGVGHPELVTAALASRSGGFLLSVYDADTTGPSQTVRGGRDVAAALSSIDLYGGDLRLWLRWPDDPAEQPKLDEQLQELALATGASIWTPAPGGMAVLLKGCLDLGVRDRDGRGDQWREYRPPGMTESARFVSDRDGRLVPQGGPVTETAGEVRLISVDRTRENALRDRYAQLSSEPGMFLLDLTVLEDGRLALRYTDDSYLAVGPTEFRGHLDRAGWQGEDLMLLTQVAPERAAGLREHLTVLADELNVEIWTLTPGSTVMPQDGLARAVDEHHRPARWARIAPGDEKPRWRNDDGWLIPRRPDAPTLLPVPTPPAVPTTSLPPPDTTVLPPASPRPALVSPARNTRPHGVRWLPERPGVNAEPIRLWIISEWSPQRVAAEGAPAADLFLLGILDGERLARSHPLRHLICLRVEAGGAVDLSQADVDIPADLRHLVTSSETFLLPAGWLDQARLQAGYLVDEAGHPQQYAELPGTPLTLRCTGARHGTDGLPNEVVRWPRTARGARAWAVIPESPAALDGDYLTLHQRRPPVVPGQRLVQLHVGTNRAIDVAASAAGLAGFTSVRSRLPELLANGVSMLLPRRSFERTTVNRVLFADEGTWRERAKHIDLPLSSLIEPGRR
;
A
#
# COMPACT_ATOMS: atom_id res chain seq x y z
N MET A 1 -29.53 12.58 -28.91
CA MET A 1 -28.69 11.77 -29.81
C MET A 1 -27.40 12.54 -29.98
N GLU A 2 -26.52 12.41 -29.00
CA GLU A 2 -25.23 13.11 -28.91
C GLU A 2 -24.24 12.43 -29.87
N LEU A 3 -23.55 13.22 -30.69
CA LEU A 3 -22.63 12.72 -31.71
C LEU A 3 -21.37 12.16 -31.02
N ALA A 4 -21.27 10.84 -30.91
CA ALA A 4 -19.99 10.17 -30.77
C ALA A 4 -19.37 10.06 -32.18
N GLN A 5 -18.31 10.82 -32.45
CA GLN A 5 -17.56 10.66 -33.68
C GLN A 5 -16.57 9.51 -33.49
N ALA A 6 -17.06 8.29 -33.69
CA ALA A 6 -16.22 7.10 -33.71
C ALA A 6 -15.53 7.01 -35.07
N SER A 7 -14.20 7.10 -35.10
CA SER A 7 -13.45 6.60 -36.25
C SER A 7 -13.25 5.09 -36.03
N GLY A 8 -14.28 4.28 -36.31
CA GLY A 8 -14.47 2.91 -35.80
C GLY A 8 -13.47 1.82 -36.24
N ALA A 9 -12.22 1.90 -35.80
CA ALA A 9 -11.26 0.78 -35.85
C ALA A 9 -10.59 0.60 -34.48
N ILE A 10 -10.23 -0.64 -34.16
CA ILE A 10 -9.45 -1.02 -32.95
C ILE A 10 -8.17 -0.15 -32.89
N GLY A 11 -7.84 0.38 -31.71
CA GLY A 11 -6.64 1.21 -31.50
C GLY A 11 -6.81 2.70 -31.83
N ARG A 12 -8.04 3.23 -31.83
CA ARG A 12 -8.30 4.66 -32.07
C ARG A 12 -8.90 5.31 -30.83
N ASP A 13 -8.28 6.41 -30.41
CA ASP A 13 -8.77 7.21 -29.28
C ASP A 13 -10.13 7.81 -29.63
N LEU A 14 -11.00 7.89 -28.62
CA LEU A 14 -12.31 8.47 -28.76
C LEU A 14 -12.31 9.93 -28.35
N ARG A 15 -13.11 10.73 -29.04
CA ARG A 15 -13.38 12.10 -28.64
C ARG A 15 -14.87 12.28 -28.44
N ILE A 16 -15.26 12.64 -27.22
CA ILE A 16 -16.67 12.77 -26.85
C ILE A 16 -17.04 14.25 -26.86
N LEU A 17 -17.91 14.61 -27.80
CA LEU A 17 -18.34 15.97 -28.05
C LEU A 17 -19.59 16.30 -27.22
N VAL A 18 -19.39 16.44 -25.90
CA VAL A 18 -20.40 16.92 -24.96
C VAL A 18 -19.84 18.03 -24.08
N ASP A 19 -20.67 18.97 -23.65
CA ASP A 19 -20.30 19.98 -22.65
C ASP A 19 -20.12 19.32 -21.27
N ASP A 20 -19.21 19.85 -20.45
CA ASP A 20 -18.90 19.29 -19.12
C ASP A 20 -18.67 17.76 -19.11
N GLY A 21 -18.06 17.21 -20.17
CA GLY A 21 -17.93 15.76 -20.39
C GLY A 21 -17.22 15.02 -19.25
N ALA A 22 -16.29 15.69 -18.56
CA ALA A 22 -15.63 15.22 -17.36
C ALA A 22 -16.60 14.85 -16.21
N ARG A 23 -17.86 15.33 -16.20
CA ARG A 23 -18.88 14.88 -15.24
C ARG A 23 -19.15 13.37 -15.35
N ASN A 24 -18.94 12.80 -16.54
CA ASN A 24 -19.14 11.39 -16.82
C ASN A 24 -17.85 10.57 -16.69
N ALA A 25 -16.78 11.10 -16.09
CA ALA A 25 -15.48 10.43 -16.02
C ALA A 25 -15.53 9.00 -15.43
N PRO A 26 -16.31 8.69 -14.37
CA PRO A 26 -16.42 7.31 -13.88
C PRO A 26 -17.00 6.33 -14.91
N LEU A 27 -18.05 6.74 -15.65
CA LEU A 27 -18.65 5.91 -16.69
C LEU A 27 -17.70 5.75 -17.89
N LEU A 28 -17.07 6.85 -18.30
CA LEU A 28 -16.15 6.85 -19.42
C LEU A 28 -14.85 6.11 -19.10
N GLY A 29 -14.45 6.04 -17.84
CA GLY A 29 -13.38 5.16 -17.39
C GLY A 29 -13.69 3.68 -17.68
N LEU A 30 -14.91 3.23 -17.40
CA LEU A 30 -15.35 1.86 -17.74
C LEU A 30 -15.35 1.61 -19.25
N VAL A 31 -15.73 2.61 -20.05
CA VAL A 31 -15.68 2.53 -21.52
C VAL A 31 -14.24 2.47 -22.01
N ALA A 32 -13.35 3.30 -21.45
CA ALA A 32 -11.92 3.27 -21.76
C ALA A 32 -11.32 1.89 -21.42
N ASP A 33 -11.66 1.32 -20.26
CA ASP A 33 -11.25 -0.03 -19.86
C ASP A 33 -11.76 -1.11 -20.82
N GLN A 34 -13.03 -1.03 -21.22
CA GLN A 34 -13.63 -2.00 -22.13
C GLN A 34 -13.03 -1.94 -23.54
N LEU A 35 -12.71 -0.73 -24.03
CA LEU A 35 -12.21 -0.51 -25.38
C LEU A 35 -10.68 -0.51 -25.48
N GLY A 36 -9.96 -0.41 -24.35
CA GLY A 36 -8.51 -0.33 -24.31
C GLY A 36 -7.95 0.91 -25.02
N CYS A 37 -8.69 2.03 -25.04
CA CYS A 37 -8.29 3.25 -25.73
C CYS A 37 -8.44 4.50 -24.86
N ASP A 38 -7.75 5.57 -25.25
CA ASP A 38 -7.90 6.86 -24.59
C ASP A 38 -9.19 7.55 -25.02
N ILE A 39 -9.79 8.32 -24.11
CA ILE A 39 -10.99 9.11 -24.37
C ILE A 39 -10.72 10.58 -24.02
N LEU A 40 -10.83 11.45 -25.02
CA LEU A 40 -10.78 12.90 -24.89
C LEU A 40 -12.18 13.44 -24.55
N VAL A 41 -12.28 14.20 -23.46
CA VAL A 41 -13.52 14.83 -23.01
C VAL A 41 -13.31 16.31 -22.68
N THR A 42 -14.38 17.09 -22.70
CA THR A 42 -14.32 18.47 -22.22
C THR A 42 -14.17 18.50 -20.68
N PRO A 43 -13.33 19.40 -20.13
CA PRO A 43 -13.23 19.58 -18.68
C PRO A 43 -14.54 20.02 -18.02
N LEU A 44 -14.62 19.89 -16.69
CA LEU A 44 -15.73 20.45 -15.92
C LEU A 44 -15.78 21.97 -16.08
N GLY A 45 -16.94 22.52 -16.44
CA GLY A 45 -17.12 23.95 -16.65
C GLY A 45 -16.88 24.39 -18.09
N ALA A 46 -16.45 23.51 -18.99
CA ALA A 46 -16.21 23.84 -20.39
C ALA A 46 -17.43 23.53 -21.30
N THR A 47 -17.59 24.34 -22.33
CA THR A 47 -18.53 24.14 -23.44
C THR A 47 -17.78 23.98 -24.74
N LEU A 48 -18.34 23.22 -25.68
CA LEU A 48 -17.79 23.09 -27.02
C LEU A 48 -18.12 24.33 -27.86
N ARG A 49 -17.12 24.88 -28.53
CA ARG A 49 -17.30 25.91 -29.56
C ARG A 49 -16.63 25.49 -30.86
N GLY A 50 -17.34 25.67 -31.98
CA GLY A 50 -16.71 25.68 -33.29
C GLY A 50 -16.24 27.10 -33.65
N PRO A 51 -15.24 27.28 -34.53
CA PRO A 51 -14.88 28.58 -35.10
C PRO A 51 -16.10 29.31 -35.65
N ALA A 52 -16.23 30.59 -35.27
CA ALA A 52 -17.32 31.44 -35.71
C ALA A 52 -17.23 31.69 -37.22
N GLY A 53 -18.27 31.31 -37.98
CA GLY A 53 -18.41 31.64 -39.40
C GLY A 53 -17.98 30.55 -40.39
N ALA A 54 -17.63 29.34 -39.95
CA ALA A 54 -17.30 28.25 -40.87
C ALA A 54 -18.54 27.73 -41.61
N ALA A 55 -18.44 27.62 -42.94
CA ALA A 55 -19.46 27.02 -43.80
C ALA A 55 -19.64 25.53 -43.45
N ARG A 56 -20.87 25.02 -43.60
CA ARG A 56 -21.33 23.70 -43.12
C ARG A 56 -20.58 22.47 -43.69
N ASP A 57 -19.67 22.66 -44.64
CA ASP A 57 -19.00 21.59 -45.41
C ASP A 57 -17.50 21.40 -45.09
N GLU A 58 -16.86 22.26 -44.28
CA GLU A 58 -15.51 22.00 -43.79
C GLU A 58 -15.55 21.23 -42.46
N ALA A 59 -14.61 20.30 -42.26
CA ALA A 59 -14.47 19.57 -41.00
C ALA A 59 -13.99 20.54 -39.90
N VAL A 60 -14.94 21.26 -39.32
CA VAL A 60 -14.69 22.30 -38.33
C VAL A 60 -14.16 21.68 -37.04
N GLU A 61 -12.92 22.00 -36.68
CA GLU A 61 -12.32 21.54 -35.42
C GLU A 61 -13.02 22.22 -34.23
N VAL A 62 -13.67 21.42 -33.40
CA VAL A 62 -14.36 21.89 -32.19
C VAL A 62 -13.32 22.11 -31.08
N MET A 63 -13.52 23.08 -30.19
CA MET A 63 -12.59 23.36 -29.08
C MET A 63 -13.35 23.46 -27.75
N PRO A 64 -12.78 22.99 -26.61
CA PRO A 64 -13.33 23.24 -25.30
C PRO A 64 -13.04 24.69 -24.90
N VAL A 65 -14.07 25.38 -24.42
CA VAL A 65 -13.97 26.75 -23.94
C VAL A 65 -14.58 26.81 -22.54
N ASP A 66 -13.82 27.31 -21.58
CA ASP A 66 -14.32 27.54 -20.22
C ASP A 66 -15.53 28.49 -20.28
N ARG A 67 -16.66 28.04 -19.73
CA ARG A 67 -17.95 28.73 -19.86
C ARG A 67 -17.95 30.09 -19.17
N ALA A 68 -17.19 30.23 -18.09
CA ALA A 68 -17.17 31.45 -17.28
C ALA A 68 -16.29 32.55 -17.92
N SER A 69 -15.09 32.19 -18.35
CA SER A 69 -14.11 33.13 -18.91
C SER A 69 -14.22 33.31 -20.42
N GLY A 70 -14.79 32.32 -21.12
CA GLY A 70 -14.75 32.27 -22.58
C GLY A 70 -13.37 31.92 -23.16
N ASN A 71 -12.41 31.56 -22.30
CA ASN A 71 -11.07 31.16 -22.73
C ASN A 71 -11.05 29.69 -23.17
N VAL A 72 -10.23 29.40 -24.18
CA VAL A 72 -9.97 28.03 -24.60
C VAL A 72 -9.26 27.26 -23.49
N VAL A 73 -9.67 26.01 -23.28
CA VAL A 73 -9.04 25.08 -22.32
C VAL A 73 -8.72 23.76 -22.99
N ASP A 74 -7.73 23.04 -22.45
CA ASP A 74 -7.29 21.77 -23.02
C ASP A 74 -8.31 20.64 -22.77
N TRP A 75 -8.27 19.64 -23.66
CA TRP A 75 -9.04 18.42 -23.49
C TRP A 75 -8.56 17.66 -22.25
N MET A 76 -9.50 17.04 -21.54
CA MET A 76 -9.18 16.11 -20.46
C MET A 76 -9.06 14.70 -21.05
N LEU A 77 -7.96 14.02 -20.73
CA LEU A 77 -7.70 12.64 -21.15
C LEU A 77 -8.19 11.65 -20.08
N ILE A 78 -9.08 10.74 -20.47
CA ILE A 78 -9.47 9.57 -19.67
C ILE A 78 -8.77 8.36 -20.26
N GLN A 79 -7.89 7.75 -19.47
CA GLN A 79 -7.14 6.56 -19.85
C GLN A 79 -7.76 5.31 -19.19
N PRO A 80 -7.61 4.12 -19.82
CA PRO A 80 -7.92 2.85 -19.17
C PRO A 80 -7.16 2.75 -17.83
N SER A 81 -7.84 2.33 -16.77
CA SER A 81 -7.32 2.27 -15.40
C SER A 81 -6.03 1.45 -15.29
N ALA A 82 -5.95 0.31 -15.97
CA ALA A 82 -4.77 -0.55 -16.00
C ALA A 82 -3.61 0.00 -16.86
N LEU A 83 -3.86 1.00 -17.71
CA LEU A 83 -2.92 1.58 -18.67
C LEU A 83 -2.67 3.08 -18.44
N ARG A 84 -3.08 3.58 -17.28
CA ARG A 84 -2.98 5.00 -16.92
C ARG A 84 -1.52 5.38 -16.68
N THR A 85 -1.07 6.47 -17.31
CA THR A 85 0.31 6.96 -17.22
C THR A 85 0.35 8.48 -17.36
N SER A 86 1.44 9.09 -16.90
CA SER A 86 1.75 10.50 -17.18
C SER A 86 2.38 10.73 -18.55
N LEU A 87 2.70 9.66 -19.29
CA LEU A 87 3.32 9.77 -20.60
C LEU A 87 2.35 10.37 -21.63
N PRO A 88 2.88 11.06 -22.64
CA PRO A 88 2.06 11.74 -23.64
C PRO A 88 1.11 10.77 -24.38
N GLY A 89 -0.09 11.26 -24.69
CA GLY A 89 -1.05 10.57 -25.57
C GLY A 89 -0.62 10.57 -27.04
N TRP A 90 -1.44 9.96 -27.90
CA TRP A 90 -1.17 9.92 -29.35
C TRP A 90 -1.17 11.32 -29.99
N PHE A 91 -2.04 12.19 -29.49
CA PHE A 91 -2.21 13.57 -29.94
C PHE A 91 -1.56 14.56 -28.98
N ASP A 92 -1.21 15.72 -29.50
CA ASP A 92 -0.89 16.90 -28.69
C ASP A 92 -2.17 17.69 -28.41
N LEU A 93 -2.40 17.96 -27.12
CA LEU A 93 -3.58 18.66 -26.62
C LEU A 93 -3.14 20.05 -26.17
N VAL A 94 -2.92 20.97 -27.12
CA VAL A 94 -2.40 22.31 -26.84
C VAL A 94 -3.41 23.35 -27.29
N GLY A 95 -3.80 24.22 -26.35
CA GLY A 95 -4.72 25.31 -26.63
C GLY A 95 -6.07 24.79 -27.12
N GLY A 96 -6.60 23.72 -26.51
CA GLY A 96 -7.89 23.12 -26.85
C GLY A 96 -8.00 22.45 -28.23
N LEU A 97 -6.91 22.41 -29.01
CA LEU A 97 -6.82 21.68 -30.28
C LEU A 97 -6.38 20.23 -30.03
N VAL A 98 -6.72 19.33 -30.96
CA VAL A 98 -6.25 17.94 -30.97
C VAL A 98 -5.34 17.78 -32.17
N LEU A 99 -4.06 18.08 -31.98
CA LEU A 99 -3.08 18.13 -33.05
C LEU A 99 -2.41 16.77 -33.22
N ASN A 100 -2.21 16.38 -34.49
CA ASN A 100 -1.22 15.36 -34.80
C ASN A 100 0.16 15.91 -34.44
N ARG A 101 0.99 15.08 -33.83
CA ARG A 101 2.43 15.35 -33.72
C ARG A 101 3.06 15.37 -35.10
N THR A 102 4.32 15.77 -35.19
CA THR A 102 5.11 15.70 -36.42
C THR A 102 6.35 14.86 -36.18
N GLY A 103 6.86 14.19 -37.22
CA GLY A 103 8.06 13.36 -37.14
C GLY A 103 7.79 11.92 -36.72
N VAL A 104 8.84 11.21 -36.29
CA VAL A 104 8.74 9.80 -35.91
C VAL A 104 7.92 9.67 -34.63
N VAL A 105 7.00 8.70 -34.59
CA VAL A 105 6.17 8.43 -33.41
C VAL A 105 7.03 7.77 -32.34
N THR A 106 7.38 8.52 -31.29
CA THR A 106 8.20 8.03 -30.18
C THR A 106 7.56 8.25 -28.82
N LEU A 107 7.86 7.35 -27.88
CA LEU A 107 7.59 7.48 -26.45
C LEU A 107 8.93 7.55 -25.69
N PRO A 108 9.07 8.42 -24.68
CA PRO A 108 10.28 8.45 -23.88
C PRO A 108 10.35 7.20 -22.98
N LEU A 109 11.54 6.62 -22.88
CA LEU A 109 11.92 5.62 -21.89
C LEU A 109 12.90 6.27 -20.89
N PRO A 110 13.14 5.68 -19.70
CA PRO A 110 14.09 6.25 -18.73
C PRO A 110 15.46 6.59 -19.32
N ASP A 111 16.02 5.67 -20.12
CA ASP A 111 17.36 5.78 -20.72
C ASP A 111 17.31 5.59 -22.25
N GLY A 112 16.23 6.04 -22.90
CA GLY A 112 16.10 5.88 -24.35
C GLY A 112 14.71 6.21 -24.90
N LEU A 113 14.28 5.47 -25.92
CA LEU A 113 13.02 5.74 -26.61
C LEU A 113 12.34 4.48 -27.18
N GLU A 114 11.03 4.54 -27.27
CA GLU A 114 10.21 3.53 -27.93
C GLU A 114 9.64 4.10 -29.22
N PHE A 115 9.84 3.40 -30.34
CA PHE A 115 9.18 3.70 -31.60
C PHE A 115 7.80 3.04 -31.60
N ALA A 116 6.77 3.86 -31.39
CA ALA A 116 5.41 3.37 -31.19
C ALA A 116 4.60 3.35 -32.49
N ASN A 117 3.61 2.47 -32.52
CA ASN A 117 2.69 2.26 -33.62
C ASN A 117 1.31 2.71 -33.18
N ARG A 118 0.43 3.04 -34.12
CA ARG A 118 -0.95 3.42 -33.77
C ARG A 118 -1.71 2.27 -33.11
N GLU A 119 -1.51 1.05 -33.59
CA GLU A 119 -2.31 -0.12 -33.21
C GLU A 119 -2.11 -0.54 -31.75
N ASP A 120 -0.92 -0.35 -31.19
CA ASP A 120 -0.55 -0.78 -29.84
C ASP A 120 -0.10 0.38 -28.92
N PHE A 121 -0.22 1.63 -29.37
CA PHE A 121 0.28 2.81 -28.67
C PHE A 121 -0.08 2.87 -27.18
N VAL A 122 -1.35 2.62 -26.82
CA VAL A 122 -1.82 2.72 -25.42
C VAL A 122 -1.15 1.66 -24.54
N VAL A 123 -0.99 0.45 -25.07
CA VAL A 123 -0.32 -0.66 -24.37
C VAL A 123 1.17 -0.38 -24.26
N ARG A 124 1.82 0.07 -25.35
CA ARG A 124 3.23 0.46 -25.37
C ARG A 124 3.53 1.59 -24.40
N ARG A 125 2.74 2.66 -24.41
CA ARG A 125 2.84 3.76 -23.44
C ARG A 125 2.74 3.29 -22.00
N ALA A 126 1.79 2.40 -21.70
CA ALA A 126 1.68 1.82 -20.37
C ALA A 126 2.91 0.99 -19.98
N ALA A 127 3.48 0.24 -20.93
CA ALA A 127 4.66 -0.57 -20.71
C ALA A 127 5.93 0.30 -20.54
N ALA A 128 6.10 1.32 -21.37
CA ALA A 128 7.15 2.34 -21.28
C ALA A 128 7.14 3.07 -19.92
N ALA A 129 5.97 3.50 -19.45
CA ALA A 129 5.84 4.18 -18.16
C ALA A 129 6.14 3.28 -16.96
N ARG A 130 6.07 1.96 -17.15
CA ARG A 130 6.37 0.96 -16.12
C ARG A 130 7.81 0.46 -16.18
N LEU A 131 8.52 0.68 -17.29
CA LEU A 131 9.92 0.34 -17.40
C LEU A 131 10.69 1.17 -16.37
N GLY A 132 11.36 0.50 -15.45
CA GLY A 132 12.23 1.16 -14.49
C GLY A 132 13.54 1.58 -15.12
N VAL A 133 14.27 2.46 -14.44
CA VAL A 133 15.64 2.86 -14.83
C VAL A 133 16.52 1.61 -14.92
N GLY A 134 17.27 1.51 -16.02
CA GLY A 134 18.19 0.41 -16.29
C GLY A 134 19.61 0.73 -15.83
N HIS A 135 20.60 0.09 -16.45
CA HIS A 135 22.00 0.45 -16.26
C HIS A 135 22.30 1.78 -16.96
N PRO A 136 23.00 2.75 -16.33
CA PRO A 136 23.19 4.09 -16.90
C PRO A 136 24.01 4.11 -18.20
N GLU A 137 24.85 3.11 -18.44
CA GLU A 137 25.60 2.95 -19.70
C GLU A 137 24.88 2.10 -20.76
N LEU A 138 23.62 1.72 -20.53
CA LEU A 138 22.84 0.86 -21.42
C LEU A 138 21.61 1.60 -21.95
N VAL A 139 21.65 2.02 -23.20
CA VAL A 139 20.50 2.66 -23.85
C VAL A 139 19.45 1.62 -24.21
N THR A 140 18.17 1.93 -24.04
CA THR A 140 17.07 1.05 -24.49
C THR A 140 16.31 1.66 -25.68
N ALA A 141 16.17 0.90 -26.76
CA ALA A 141 15.29 1.23 -27.87
C ALA A 141 14.21 0.16 -28.07
N ALA A 142 12.93 0.54 -28.04
CA ALA A 142 11.84 -0.40 -28.36
C ALA A 142 11.42 -0.28 -29.82
N LEU A 143 11.40 -1.42 -30.52
CA LEU A 143 11.17 -1.51 -31.96
C LEU A 143 10.24 -2.69 -32.25
N ALA A 144 9.26 -2.48 -33.11
CA ALA A 144 8.51 -3.59 -33.72
C ALA A 144 9.23 -4.06 -34.99
N SER A 145 9.31 -5.37 -35.22
CA SER A 145 9.77 -5.91 -36.51
C SER A 145 8.62 -6.41 -37.37
N ARG A 146 8.74 -6.24 -38.68
CA ARG A 146 7.81 -6.78 -39.67
C ARG A 146 8.53 -6.98 -41.00
N SER A 147 8.23 -8.08 -41.71
CA SER A 147 8.81 -8.37 -43.02
C SER A 147 10.34 -8.41 -43.01
N GLY A 148 10.95 -8.82 -41.89
CA GLY A 148 12.40 -8.84 -41.71
C GLY A 148 13.09 -7.47 -41.52
N GLY A 149 12.35 -6.38 -41.32
CA GLY A 149 12.90 -5.06 -40.98
C GLY A 149 12.20 -4.42 -39.78
N PHE A 150 12.47 -3.14 -39.53
CA PHE A 150 11.90 -2.38 -38.39
C PHE A 150 10.71 -1.53 -38.82
N LEU A 151 9.63 -1.56 -38.05
CA LEU A 151 8.44 -0.77 -38.32
C LEU A 151 8.56 0.61 -37.66
N LEU A 152 8.75 1.65 -38.47
CA LEU A 152 8.74 3.05 -38.00
C LEU A 152 7.47 3.74 -38.47
N SER A 153 6.76 4.35 -37.53
CA SER A 153 5.60 5.19 -37.81
C SER A 153 6.04 6.65 -37.85
N VAL A 154 5.61 7.38 -38.87
CA VAL A 154 5.84 8.83 -38.98
C VAL A 154 4.48 9.52 -38.97
N TYR A 155 4.35 10.54 -38.11
CA TYR A 155 3.26 11.48 -38.23
C TYR A 155 3.47 12.34 -39.48
N ASP A 156 2.58 12.17 -40.44
CA ASP A 156 2.56 12.96 -41.67
C ASP A 156 1.57 14.12 -41.49
N ALA A 157 2.00 15.32 -41.87
CA ALA A 157 1.20 16.54 -41.73
C ALA A 157 0.06 16.60 -42.76
N ASP A 158 0.21 15.92 -43.91
CA ASP A 158 -0.72 16.02 -45.05
C ASP A 158 -1.73 14.87 -45.12
N THR A 159 -1.59 13.84 -44.29
CA THR A 159 -2.50 12.68 -44.27
C THR A 159 -3.20 12.52 -42.92
N THR A 160 -4.44 12.02 -42.93
CA THR A 160 -5.30 11.86 -41.74
C THR A 160 -4.84 10.71 -40.81
N GLY A 161 -3.62 10.22 -40.95
CA GLY A 161 -3.03 9.18 -40.10
C GLY A 161 -1.54 8.95 -40.38
N PRO A 162 -0.83 8.26 -39.47
CA PRO A 162 0.59 7.98 -39.64
C PRO A 162 0.85 7.07 -40.84
N SER A 163 1.93 7.33 -41.57
CA SER A 163 2.46 6.36 -42.54
C SER A 163 3.36 5.37 -41.80
N GLN A 164 3.03 4.08 -41.92
CA GLN A 164 3.83 3.00 -41.38
C GLN A 164 4.74 2.45 -42.48
N THR A 165 6.05 2.44 -42.24
CA THR A 165 7.02 1.96 -43.22
C THR A 165 8.00 0.98 -42.59
N VAL A 166 8.27 -0.12 -43.29
CA VAL A 166 9.37 -1.03 -42.92
C VAL A 166 10.67 -0.39 -43.34
N ARG A 167 11.62 -0.31 -42.41
CA ARG A 167 12.88 0.42 -42.49
C ARG A 167 14.06 -0.48 -42.17
N GLY A 168 15.22 -0.15 -42.73
CA GLY A 168 16.44 -0.91 -42.51
C GLY A 168 17.22 -0.47 -41.26
N GLY A 169 18.33 -1.14 -40.98
CA GLY A 169 19.20 -0.83 -39.83
C GLY A 169 19.75 0.61 -39.87
N ARG A 170 20.16 1.11 -41.05
CA ARG A 170 20.64 2.49 -41.22
C ARG A 170 19.57 3.55 -40.95
N ASP A 171 18.33 3.29 -41.36
CA ASP A 171 17.22 4.22 -41.15
C ASP A 171 16.91 4.36 -39.64
N VAL A 172 16.94 3.25 -38.91
CA VAL A 172 16.81 3.26 -37.44
C VAL A 172 17.98 3.99 -36.79
N ALA A 173 19.22 3.74 -37.23
CA ALA A 173 20.40 4.46 -36.74
C ALA A 173 20.25 5.98 -36.93
N ALA A 174 19.75 6.43 -38.09
CA ALA A 174 19.47 7.84 -38.35
C ALA A 174 18.38 8.39 -37.41
N ALA A 175 17.33 7.61 -37.14
CA ALA A 175 16.27 7.99 -36.20
C ALA A 175 16.76 8.07 -34.74
N LEU A 176 17.81 7.30 -34.39
CA LEU A 176 18.46 7.31 -33.08
C LEU A 176 19.61 8.32 -32.96
N SER A 177 19.88 9.12 -34.00
CA SER A 177 21.04 10.03 -34.06
C SER A 177 21.09 11.11 -32.97
N SER A 178 20.00 11.35 -32.26
CA SER A 178 19.96 12.25 -31.09
C SER A 178 20.50 11.62 -29.82
N ILE A 179 20.75 10.30 -29.81
CA ILE A 179 21.33 9.56 -28.69
C ILE A 179 22.80 9.26 -29.00
N ASP A 180 23.67 9.52 -28.03
CA ASP A 180 25.10 9.18 -28.15
C ASP A 180 25.30 7.67 -27.98
N LEU A 181 25.50 6.97 -29.10
CA LEU A 181 25.60 5.52 -29.17
C LEU A 181 27.00 5.02 -29.54
N TYR A 182 27.89 5.88 -29.99
CA TYR A 182 29.18 5.44 -30.53
C TYR A 182 30.06 4.81 -29.45
N GLY A 183 30.45 3.54 -29.62
CA GLY A 183 31.17 2.77 -28.59
C GLY A 183 30.31 2.39 -27.38
N GLY A 184 29.02 2.68 -27.41
CA GLY A 184 28.06 2.36 -26.35
C GLY A 184 27.43 0.97 -26.51
N ASP A 185 26.46 0.69 -25.65
CA ASP A 185 25.61 -0.50 -25.73
C ASP A 185 24.14 -0.10 -25.90
N LEU A 186 23.47 -0.72 -26.87
CA LEU A 186 22.06 -0.50 -27.17
C LEU A 186 21.27 -1.80 -27.01
N ARG A 187 20.34 -1.84 -26.06
CA ARG A 187 19.41 -2.94 -25.83
C ARG A 187 18.11 -2.74 -26.59
N LEU A 188 17.73 -3.72 -27.40
CA LEU A 188 16.48 -3.67 -28.17
C LEU A 188 15.34 -4.38 -27.45
N TRP A 189 14.28 -3.63 -27.12
CA TRP A 189 12.99 -4.19 -26.73
C TRP A 189 12.21 -4.61 -27.99
N LEU A 190 12.56 -5.80 -28.48
CA LEU A 190 12.13 -6.36 -29.75
C LEU A 190 11.52 -7.74 -29.54
N ARG A 191 10.55 -8.10 -30.38
CA ARG A 191 10.12 -9.50 -30.60
C ARG A 191 10.60 -9.92 -31.97
N TRP A 192 11.31 -11.04 -32.07
CA TRP A 192 11.70 -11.58 -33.37
C TRP A 192 10.47 -12.06 -34.16
N PRO A 193 10.52 -12.00 -35.51
CA PRO A 193 9.51 -12.61 -36.35
C PRO A 193 9.39 -14.11 -36.08
N ASP A 194 8.15 -14.59 -35.99
CA ASP A 194 7.86 -16.02 -35.87
C ASP A 194 8.16 -16.76 -37.18
N ASP A 195 8.16 -16.07 -38.33
CA ASP A 195 8.47 -16.62 -39.65
C ASP A 195 10.00 -16.81 -39.82
N PRO A 196 10.50 -18.06 -39.96
CA PRO A 196 11.91 -18.33 -40.18
C PRO A 196 12.49 -17.67 -41.45
N ALA A 197 11.65 -17.33 -42.44
CA ALA A 197 12.11 -16.64 -43.66
C ALA A 197 12.42 -15.15 -43.43
N GLU A 198 11.85 -14.55 -42.38
CA GLU A 198 12.10 -13.15 -42.00
C GLU A 198 13.31 -12.99 -41.06
N GLN A 199 13.66 -14.05 -40.30
CA GLN A 199 14.73 -13.99 -39.30
C GLN A 199 16.10 -13.67 -39.90
N PRO A 200 16.58 -14.29 -41.00
CA PRO A 200 17.86 -13.93 -41.60
C PRO A 200 17.92 -12.48 -42.06
N LYS A 201 16.80 -11.94 -42.58
CA LYS A 201 16.73 -10.54 -43.00
C LYS A 201 16.88 -9.59 -41.82
N LEU A 202 16.18 -9.87 -40.72
CA LEU A 202 16.30 -9.06 -39.51
C LEU A 202 17.71 -9.16 -38.90
N ASP A 203 18.36 -10.33 -38.96
CA ASP A 203 19.75 -10.50 -38.55
C ASP A 203 20.69 -9.58 -39.36
N GLU A 204 20.54 -9.51 -40.69
CA GLU A 204 21.27 -8.56 -41.54
C GLU A 204 21.01 -7.09 -41.14
N GLN A 205 19.75 -6.74 -40.85
CA GLN A 205 19.40 -5.38 -40.43
C GLN A 205 20.00 -5.00 -39.06
N LEU A 206 20.12 -5.96 -38.14
CA LEU A 206 20.77 -5.76 -36.83
C LEU A 206 22.28 -5.57 -36.96
N GLN A 207 22.94 -6.33 -37.84
CA GLN A 207 24.36 -6.12 -38.16
C GLN A 207 24.59 -4.72 -38.77
N GLU A 208 23.71 -4.31 -39.68
CA GLU A 208 23.77 -2.97 -40.28
C GLU A 208 23.53 -1.86 -39.25
N LEU A 209 22.60 -2.07 -38.31
CA LEU A 209 22.36 -1.13 -37.21
C LEU A 209 23.58 -1.00 -36.29
N ALA A 210 24.23 -2.11 -35.93
CA ALA A 210 25.47 -2.10 -35.14
C ALA A 210 26.58 -1.33 -35.87
N LEU A 211 26.76 -1.60 -37.17
CA LEU A 211 27.74 -0.89 -38.00
C LEU A 211 27.46 0.62 -38.09
N ALA A 212 26.19 1.00 -38.30
CA ALA A 212 25.82 2.40 -38.51
C ALA A 212 25.85 3.25 -37.24
N THR A 213 25.55 2.66 -36.08
CA THR A 213 25.60 3.33 -34.77
C THR A 213 27.00 3.29 -34.15
N GLY A 214 27.81 2.30 -34.49
CA GLY A 214 29.08 2.02 -33.82
C GLY A 214 28.91 1.48 -32.40
N ALA A 215 27.72 1.01 -32.04
CA ALA A 215 27.37 0.47 -30.73
C ALA A 215 27.26 -1.07 -30.75
N SER A 216 27.48 -1.72 -29.61
CA SER A 216 27.06 -3.11 -29.43
C SER A 216 25.55 -3.19 -29.30
N ILE A 217 24.90 -3.97 -30.17
CA ILE A 217 23.44 -4.14 -30.18
C ILE A 217 23.08 -5.45 -29.49
N TRP A 218 22.19 -5.38 -28.49
CA TRP A 218 21.70 -6.53 -27.74
C TRP A 218 20.26 -6.84 -28.11
N THR A 219 20.01 -8.06 -28.55
CA THR A 219 18.66 -8.54 -28.88
C THR A 219 18.38 -9.90 -28.24
N PRO A 220 17.10 -10.32 -28.15
CA PRO A 220 16.79 -11.73 -27.97
C PRO A 220 17.44 -12.61 -29.04
N ALA A 221 17.52 -13.92 -28.82
CA ALA A 221 17.85 -14.88 -29.87
C ALA A 221 16.72 -14.97 -30.94
N PRO A 222 17.01 -15.44 -32.17
CA PRO A 222 15.99 -15.62 -33.21
C PRO A 222 14.79 -16.44 -32.74
N GLY A 223 13.59 -15.90 -32.93
CA GLY A 223 12.32 -16.47 -32.45
C GLY A 223 11.98 -16.15 -30.98
N GLY A 224 12.88 -15.51 -30.24
CA GLY A 224 12.66 -15.03 -28.88
C GLY A 224 12.10 -13.59 -28.83
N MET A 225 11.89 -13.09 -27.63
CA MET A 225 11.38 -11.75 -27.38
C MET A 225 11.92 -11.14 -26.08
N ALA A 226 12.07 -9.82 -26.07
CA ALA A 226 12.32 -9.06 -24.87
C ALA A 226 10.98 -8.69 -24.21
N VAL A 227 10.85 -8.96 -22.91
CA VAL A 227 9.63 -8.71 -22.14
C VAL A 227 9.95 -7.91 -20.88
N LEU A 228 9.02 -7.06 -20.47
CA LEU A 228 9.08 -6.37 -19.19
C LEU A 228 8.79 -7.36 -18.06
N LEU A 229 9.76 -7.59 -17.19
CA LEU A 229 9.64 -8.51 -16.07
C LEU A 229 8.87 -7.88 -14.91
N LYS A 230 8.02 -8.70 -14.28
CA LYS A 230 7.29 -8.29 -13.08
C LYS A 230 8.24 -8.15 -11.89
N GLY A 231 7.94 -7.23 -10.98
CA GLY A 231 8.74 -6.97 -9.77
C GLY A 231 9.94 -6.08 -10.05
N CYS A 232 10.89 -6.56 -10.84
CA CYS A 232 12.09 -5.78 -11.14
C CYS A 232 11.90 -4.73 -12.23
N LEU A 233 10.79 -4.75 -12.99
CA LEU A 233 10.43 -3.73 -13.99
C LEU A 233 11.56 -3.43 -15.00
N ASP A 234 12.32 -4.45 -15.38
CA ASP A 234 13.39 -4.37 -16.38
C ASP A 234 13.14 -5.39 -17.50
N LEU A 235 13.89 -5.28 -18.60
CA LEU A 235 13.75 -6.15 -19.76
C LEU A 235 14.55 -7.44 -19.60
N GLY A 236 13.85 -8.57 -19.70
CA GLY A 236 14.43 -9.90 -19.80
C GLY A 236 14.14 -10.55 -21.16
N VAL A 237 15.03 -11.42 -21.62
CA VAL A 237 14.79 -12.23 -22.82
C VAL A 237 14.01 -13.49 -22.47
N ARG A 238 13.04 -13.81 -23.31
CA ARG A 238 12.34 -15.08 -23.31
C ARG A 238 12.47 -15.76 -24.67
N ASP A 239 12.62 -17.09 -24.64
CA ASP A 239 12.52 -17.91 -25.84
C ASP A 239 11.06 -17.96 -26.36
N ARG A 240 10.85 -18.70 -27.46
CA ARG A 240 9.52 -18.89 -28.05
C ARG A 240 8.52 -19.55 -27.09
N ASP A 241 9.00 -20.36 -26.15
CA ASP A 241 8.19 -21.08 -25.17
C ASP A 241 7.94 -20.24 -23.89
N GLY A 242 8.48 -19.02 -23.83
CA GLY A 242 8.37 -18.14 -22.68
C GLY A 242 9.33 -18.46 -21.54
N ARG A 243 10.37 -19.28 -21.76
CA ARG A 243 11.41 -19.57 -20.77
C ARG A 243 12.51 -18.51 -20.83
N GLY A 244 13.25 -18.34 -19.72
CA GLY A 244 14.41 -17.45 -19.69
C GLY A 244 15.47 -17.87 -20.73
N ASP A 245 16.02 -16.90 -21.45
CA ASP A 245 17.04 -17.10 -22.47
C ASP A 245 18.10 -15.97 -22.40
N GLN A 246 19.12 -16.02 -23.25
CA GLN A 246 20.24 -15.09 -23.26
C GLN A 246 20.10 -14.00 -24.33
N TRP A 247 20.56 -12.80 -23.99
CA TRP A 247 20.79 -11.73 -24.93
C TRP A 247 21.91 -12.13 -25.92
N ARG A 248 21.66 -11.87 -27.20
CA ARG A 248 22.61 -12.00 -28.30
C ARG A 248 23.19 -10.63 -28.62
N GLU A 249 24.52 -10.57 -28.72
CA GLU A 249 25.26 -9.37 -29.08
C GLU A 249 25.57 -9.32 -30.58
N TYR A 250 25.37 -8.14 -31.19
CA TYR A 250 25.85 -7.79 -32.52
C TYR A 250 26.87 -6.66 -32.38
N ARG A 251 28.12 -6.93 -32.76
CA ARG A 251 29.22 -5.98 -32.59
C ARG A 251 29.55 -5.25 -33.89
N PRO A 252 29.91 -3.95 -33.83
CA PRO A 252 30.46 -3.27 -34.98
C PRO A 252 31.85 -3.85 -35.33
N PRO A 253 32.23 -3.90 -36.61
CA PRO A 253 33.55 -4.35 -37.02
C PRO A 253 34.67 -3.53 -36.36
N GLY A 254 35.70 -4.20 -35.84
CA GLY A 254 36.87 -3.56 -35.24
C GLY A 254 36.81 -3.31 -33.74
N MET A 255 35.67 -3.58 -33.07
CA MET A 255 35.57 -3.53 -31.61
C MET A 255 36.26 -4.76 -31.00
N THR A 256 37.37 -4.55 -30.27
CA THR A 256 38.17 -5.62 -29.66
C THR A 256 37.89 -5.84 -28.17
N GLU A 257 37.15 -4.93 -27.54
CA GLU A 257 36.85 -5.02 -26.10
C GLU A 257 35.90 -6.18 -25.78
N SER A 258 36.00 -6.74 -24.58
CA SER A 258 35.05 -7.76 -24.09
C SER A 258 33.67 -7.15 -23.89
N ALA A 259 32.62 -7.99 -23.95
CA ALA A 259 31.26 -7.51 -23.77
C ALA A 259 31.10 -6.94 -22.36
N ARG A 260 30.64 -5.70 -22.21
CA ARG A 260 30.44 -5.07 -20.89
C ARG A 260 29.29 -5.71 -20.12
N PHE A 261 28.35 -6.33 -20.82
CA PHE A 261 27.14 -6.91 -20.26
C PHE A 261 26.99 -8.40 -20.57
N VAL A 262 26.22 -9.09 -19.74
CA VAL A 262 25.85 -10.50 -19.86
C VAL A 262 24.40 -10.71 -19.43
N SER A 263 23.84 -11.88 -19.73
CA SER A 263 22.50 -12.23 -19.24
C SER A 263 22.56 -12.80 -17.81
N ASP A 264 21.72 -12.30 -16.91
CA ASP A 264 21.49 -12.90 -15.59
C ASP A 264 20.49 -14.08 -15.67
N ARG A 265 20.17 -14.70 -14.53
CA ARG A 265 19.23 -15.84 -14.48
C ARG A 265 17.79 -15.47 -14.81
N ASP A 266 17.42 -14.20 -14.70
CA ASP A 266 16.12 -13.69 -15.15
C ASP A 266 16.13 -13.33 -16.64
N GLY A 267 17.25 -13.51 -17.33
CA GLY A 267 17.44 -13.16 -18.75
C GLY A 267 17.64 -11.67 -18.97
N ARG A 268 17.98 -10.90 -17.94
CA ARG A 268 18.22 -9.45 -18.03
C ARG A 268 19.67 -9.16 -18.38
N LEU A 269 19.90 -8.02 -19.01
CA LEU A 269 21.23 -7.58 -19.37
C LEU A 269 21.87 -6.84 -18.18
N VAL A 270 22.93 -7.41 -17.61
CA VAL A 270 23.60 -6.92 -16.40
C VAL A 270 25.12 -6.82 -16.61
N PRO A 271 25.86 -6.01 -15.85
CA PRO A 271 27.31 -5.90 -15.97
C PRO A 271 28.03 -7.26 -15.86
N GLN A 272 29.03 -7.48 -16.72
CA GLN A 272 29.77 -8.75 -16.83
C GLN A 272 30.46 -9.16 -15.52
N GLY A 273 30.94 -8.20 -14.74
CA GLY A 273 31.58 -8.48 -13.45
C GLY A 273 30.62 -8.99 -12.37
N GLY A 274 29.31 -8.89 -12.63
CA GLY A 274 28.26 -9.42 -11.77
C GLY A 274 28.02 -8.60 -10.50
N PRO A 275 27.02 -9.01 -9.72
CA PRO A 275 26.67 -8.36 -8.47
C PRO A 275 27.70 -8.66 -7.37
N VAL A 276 28.00 -7.62 -6.59
CA VAL A 276 28.87 -7.67 -5.41
C VAL A 276 28.01 -7.95 -4.19
N THR A 277 28.32 -9.05 -3.51
CA THR A 277 27.64 -9.48 -2.29
C THR A 277 28.65 -9.79 -1.20
N GLU A 278 28.40 -9.26 -0.01
CA GLU A 278 29.26 -9.43 1.16
C GLU A 278 28.50 -10.13 2.30
N THR A 279 29.23 -10.59 3.30
CA THR A 279 28.67 -11.16 4.53
C THR A 279 29.27 -10.48 5.75
N ALA A 280 28.46 -10.27 6.80
CA ALA A 280 28.95 -9.75 8.08
C ALA A 280 28.13 -10.34 9.23
N GLY A 281 28.79 -11.15 10.07
CA GLY A 281 28.09 -11.90 11.13
C GLY A 281 27.06 -12.88 10.55
N GLU A 282 25.84 -12.86 11.08
CA GLU A 282 24.69 -13.63 10.56
C GLU A 282 23.92 -12.93 9.45
N VAL A 283 24.33 -11.73 9.02
CA VAL A 283 23.76 -11.10 7.81
C VAL A 283 24.48 -11.68 6.58
N ARG A 284 23.80 -12.61 5.91
CA ARG A 284 24.39 -13.50 4.89
C ARG A 284 24.36 -12.91 3.48
N LEU A 285 23.59 -11.86 3.24
CA LEU A 285 23.53 -11.20 1.94
C LEU A 285 23.50 -9.68 2.12
N ILE A 286 24.63 -9.04 1.85
CA ILE A 286 24.78 -7.58 1.91
C ILE A 286 25.13 -7.07 0.51
N SER A 287 24.31 -6.17 -0.03
CA SER A 287 24.59 -5.49 -1.29
C SER A 287 24.11 -4.04 -1.20
N VAL A 288 24.90 -3.22 -0.50
CA VAL A 288 24.64 -1.79 -0.26
C VAL A 288 25.82 -0.94 -0.72
N ASP A 289 25.65 0.38 -0.68
CA ASP A 289 26.76 1.33 -0.89
C ASP A 289 27.93 1.06 0.07
N ARG A 290 29.18 1.17 -0.42
CA ARG A 290 30.38 0.84 0.37
C ARG A 290 30.53 1.70 1.63
N THR A 291 30.12 2.98 1.57
CA THR A 291 30.16 3.87 2.73
C THR A 291 29.20 3.39 3.80
N ARG A 292 27.99 3.00 3.38
CA ARG A 292 26.98 2.42 4.27
C ARG A 292 27.41 1.06 4.80
N GLU A 293 27.99 0.20 3.97
CA GLU A 293 28.49 -1.12 4.36
C GLU A 293 29.49 -1.01 5.52
N ASN A 294 30.49 -0.15 5.37
CA ASN A 294 31.51 0.07 6.40
C ASN A 294 30.90 0.60 7.71
N ALA A 295 29.92 1.50 7.63
CA ALA A 295 29.24 2.04 8.80
C ALA A 295 28.37 0.99 9.52
N LEU A 296 27.90 -0.04 8.82
CA LEU A 296 26.97 -1.04 9.37
C LEU A 296 27.64 -2.35 9.78
N ARG A 297 28.90 -2.58 9.39
CA ARG A 297 29.63 -3.83 9.66
C ARG A 297 29.70 -4.16 11.16
N ASP A 298 30.04 -3.18 12.00
CA ASP A 298 30.09 -3.36 13.46
C ASP A 298 28.72 -3.68 14.06
N ARG A 299 27.65 -3.15 13.45
CA ARG A 299 26.26 -3.40 13.85
C ARG A 299 25.84 -4.82 13.46
N TYR A 300 26.17 -5.27 12.25
CA TYR A 300 25.82 -6.62 11.79
C TYR A 300 26.59 -7.71 12.52
N ALA A 301 27.83 -7.46 12.94
CA ALA A 301 28.61 -8.39 13.75
C ALA A 301 27.96 -8.72 15.10
N GLN A 302 27.03 -7.87 15.57
CA GLN A 302 26.28 -8.08 16.81
C GLN A 302 24.94 -8.79 16.59
N LEU A 303 24.56 -9.07 15.35
CA LEU A 303 23.29 -9.75 15.03
C LEU A 303 23.50 -11.26 14.91
N SER A 304 22.49 -11.99 15.37
CA SER A 304 22.29 -13.42 15.29
C SER A 304 20.95 -13.66 14.59
N SER A 305 20.89 -14.67 13.74
CA SER A 305 19.65 -15.10 13.11
C SER A 305 18.85 -16.02 14.04
N GLU A 306 17.55 -15.78 14.18
CA GLU A 306 16.64 -16.77 14.75
C GLU A 306 16.48 -17.96 13.79
N PRO A 307 16.35 -19.21 14.28
CA PRO A 307 16.11 -20.36 13.42
C PRO A 307 14.88 -20.16 12.52
N GLY A 308 15.06 -20.34 11.21
CA GLY A 308 14.01 -20.12 10.21
C GLY A 308 13.92 -18.68 9.69
N MET A 309 14.86 -17.80 10.07
CA MET A 309 14.98 -16.43 9.54
C MET A 309 16.33 -16.21 8.87
N PHE A 310 16.33 -15.62 7.67
CA PHE A 310 17.50 -15.26 6.90
C PHE A 310 17.65 -13.73 6.83
N LEU A 311 18.76 -13.21 7.35
CA LEU A 311 18.99 -11.76 7.47
C LEU A 311 19.74 -11.24 6.23
N LEU A 312 19.22 -10.15 5.65
CA LEU A 312 19.83 -9.49 4.49
C LEU A 312 19.65 -7.97 4.51
N ASP A 313 20.56 -7.25 3.84
CA ASP A 313 20.46 -5.79 3.63
C ASP A 313 20.86 -5.45 2.19
N LEU A 314 19.93 -4.84 1.45
CA LEU A 314 20.07 -4.50 0.04
C LEU A 314 19.80 -3.01 -0.18
N THR A 315 20.32 -2.44 -1.26
CA THR A 315 19.96 -1.07 -1.64
C THR A 315 18.49 -0.99 -2.07
N VAL A 316 17.81 0.10 -1.72
CA VAL A 316 16.46 0.44 -2.22
C VAL A 316 16.60 1.61 -3.18
N LEU A 317 16.23 1.39 -4.45
CA LEU A 317 16.24 2.39 -5.52
C LEU A 317 15.25 3.54 -5.22
N GLU A 318 15.33 4.63 -5.99
CA GLU A 318 14.46 5.80 -5.82
C GLU A 318 12.97 5.47 -5.97
N ASP A 319 12.64 4.49 -6.80
CA ASP A 319 11.27 3.99 -7.00
C ASP A 319 10.86 2.92 -5.98
N GLY A 320 11.72 2.58 -5.02
CA GLY A 320 11.44 1.61 -3.96
C GLY A 320 11.85 0.17 -4.28
N ARG A 321 12.29 -0.17 -5.50
CA ARG A 321 12.73 -1.55 -5.79
C ARG A 321 14.01 -1.92 -5.03
N LEU A 322 14.11 -3.16 -4.56
CA LEU A 322 15.36 -3.73 -4.06
C LEU A 322 16.36 -3.95 -5.20
N ALA A 323 17.63 -3.62 -4.96
CA ALA A 323 18.71 -3.69 -5.93
C ALA A 323 19.97 -4.33 -5.37
N LEU A 324 20.74 -4.94 -6.27
CA LEU A 324 22.10 -5.40 -6.05
C LEU A 324 23.08 -4.36 -6.61
N ARG A 325 24.18 -4.13 -5.90
CA ARG A 325 25.34 -3.38 -6.39
C ARG A 325 26.17 -4.28 -7.30
N TYR A 326 26.65 -3.75 -8.42
CA TYR A 326 27.54 -4.44 -9.34
C TYR A 326 28.99 -3.97 -9.21
N THR A 327 29.92 -4.65 -9.87
CA THR A 327 31.36 -4.37 -9.80
C THR A 327 31.76 -3.00 -10.35
N ASP A 328 30.94 -2.43 -11.24
CA ASP A 328 31.07 -1.06 -11.75
C ASP A 328 30.40 -0.02 -10.85
N ASP A 329 29.99 -0.43 -9.64
CA ASP A 329 29.25 0.36 -8.66
C ASP A 329 27.87 0.86 -9.12
N SER A 330 27.32 0.30 -10.22
CA SER A 330 25.93 0.46 -10.59
C SER A 330 24.99 -0.32 -9.66
N TYR A 331 23.71 0.07 -9.63
CA TYR A 331 22.67 -0.61 -8.86
C TYR A 331 21.52 -1.00 -9.78
N LEU A 332 21.24 -2.29 -9.88
CA LEU A 332 20.13 -2.79 -10.67
C LEU A 332 19.14 -3.49 -9.75
N ALA A 333 17.84 -3.24 -9.98
CA ALA A 333 16.79 -3.95 -9.29
C ALA A 333 17.06 -5.47 -9.37
N VAL A 334 16.69 -6.26 -8.38
CA VAL A 334 16.90 -7.72 -8.44
C VAL A 334 15.64 -8.42 -8.96
N GLY A 335 15.79 -9.34 -9.91
CA GLY A 335 14.68 -10.20 -10.35
C GLY A 335 14.52 -11.43 -9.45
N PRO A 336 13.37 -12.12 -9.46
CA PRO A 336 13.10 -13.23 -8.55
C PRO A 336 14.07 -14.42 -8.71
N THR A 337 14.43 -14.79 -9.94
CA THR A 337 15.28 -15.96 -10.21
C THR A 337 16.73 -15.67 -9.84
N GLU A 338 17.21 -14.47 -10.18
CA GLU A 338 18.54 -14.02 -9.79
C GLU A 338 18.62 -13.87 -8.27
N PHE A 339 17.59 -13.29 -7.63
CA PHE A 339 17.55 -13.14 -6.18
C PHE A 339 17.61 -14.50 -5.47
N ARG A 340 16.79 -15.48 -5.89
CA ARG A 340 16.87 -16.86 -5.38
C ARG A 340 18.28 -17.42 -5.51
N GLY A 341 18.87 -17.33 -6.69
CA GLY A 341 20.21 -17.87 -6.91
C GLY A 341 21.33 -17.12 -6.18
N HIS A 342 21.06 -15.94 -5.62
CA HIS A 342 21.93 -15.25 -4.67
C HIS A 342 21.70 -15.72 -3.23
N LEU A 343 20.45 -15.87 -2.82
CA LEU A 343 20.06 -16.45 -1.53
C LEU A 343 20.64 -17.85 -1.38
N ASP A 344 20.48 -18.72 -2.38
CA ASP A 344 21.00 -20.10 -2.37
C ASP A 344 22.53 -20.13 -2.18
N ARG A 345 23.26 -19.25 -2.88
CA ARG A 345 24.73 -19.11 -2.75
C ARG A 345 25.14 -18.61 -1.37
N ALA A 346 24.30 -17.79 -0.75
CA ALA A 346 24.47 -17.30 0.61
C ALA A 346 23.99 -18.30 1.69
N GLY A 347 23.54 -19.50 1.28
CA GLY A 347 23.19 -20.60 2.18
C GLY A 347 21.71 -20.69 2.56
N TRP A 348 20.84 -19.89 1.94
CA TRP A 348 19.38 -19.95 2.16
C TRP A 348 18.81 -21.33 1.82
N GLN A 349 17.94 -21.84 2.69
CA GLN A 349 17.27 -23.14 2.62
C GLN A 349 15.74 -23.00 2.57
N GLY A 350 15.22 -21.81 2.28
CA GLY A 350 13.78 -21.53 2.27
C GLY A 350 13.27 -20.89 3.56
N GLU A 351 14.14 -20.31 4.39
CA GLU A 351 13.77 -19.50 5.55
C GLU A 351 12.99 -18.24 5.16
N ASP A 352 12.28 -17.66 6.12
CA ASP A 352 11.70 -16.32 5.95
C ASP A 352 12.80 -15.26 5.88
N LEU A 353 12.53 -14.16 5.17
CA LEU A 353 13.52 -13.11 4.95
C LEU A 353 13.31 -11.94 5.89
N MET A 354 14.36 -11.48 6.56
CA MET A 354 14.37 -10.24 7.33
C MET A 354 15.24 -9.20 6.62
N LEU A 355 14.58 -8.19 6.02
CA LEU A 355 15.22 -7.08 5.34
C LEU A 355 15.56 -5.97 6.34
N LEU A 356 16.85 -5.78 6.60
CA LEU A 356 17.37 -4.79 7.57
C LEU A 356 17.44 -3.37 7.00
N THR A 357 17.05 -3.19 5.75
CA THR A 357 17.21 -1.95 5.00
C THR A 357 16.26 -0.86 5.49
N GLN A 358 16.81 0.30 5.83
CA GLN A 358 16.01 1.51 6.12
C GLN A 358 15.28 2.00 4.86
N VAL A 359 14.00 2.38 5.03
CA VAL A 359 13.12 2.77 3.91
C VAL A 359 12.58 4.17 4.17
N ALA A 360 12.77 5.07 3.21
CA ALA A 360 12.15 6.39 3.23
C ALA A 360 10.64 6.29 2.91
N PRO A 361 9.78 7.13 3.50
CA PRO A 361 8.33 7.10 3.27
C PRO A 361 7.92 7.09 1.79
N GLU A 362 8.57 7.90 0.97
CA GLU A 362 8.32 8.02 -0.47
C GLU A 362 8.64 6.75 -1.27
N ARG A 363 9.49 5.86 -0.74
CA ARG A 363 9.90 4.59 -1.39
C ARG A 363 9.08 3.38 -0.91
N ALA A 364 8.29 3.54 0.15
CA ALA A 364 7.63 2.44 0.83
C ALA A 364 6.56 1.73 -0.01
N ALA A 365 5.89 2.45 -0.90
CA ALA A 365 4.88 1.88 -1.80
C ALA A 365 5.53 0.95 -2.84
N GLY A 366 6.52 1.45 -3.57
CA GLY A 366 7.24 0.65 -4.57
C GLY A 366 8.02 -0.50 -3.97
N LEU A 367 8.58 -0.35 -2.76
CA LEU A 367 9.20 -1.46 -2.04
C LEU A 367 8.20 -2.55 -1.72
N ARG A 368 7.02 -2.20 -1.21
CA ARG A 368 5.97 -3.18 -0.92
C ARG A 368 5.57 -3.94 -2.17
N GLU A 369 5.34 -3.24 -3.28
CA GLU A 369 4.98 -3.86 -4.56
C GLU A 369 6.05 -4.84 -5.05
N HIS A 370 7.33 -4.45 -5.00
CA HIS A 370 8.42 -5.32 -5.40
C HIS A 370 8.56 -6.53 -4.45
N LEU A 371 8.52 -6.30 -3.13
CA LEU A 371 8.59 -7.37 -2.14
C LEU A 371 7.44 -8.37 -2.27
N THR A 372 6.24 -7.94 -2.66
CA THR A 372 5.12 -8.85 -2.91
C THR A 372 5.45 -9.81 -4.05
N VAL A 373 6.01 -9.33 -5.16
CA VAL A 373 6.44 -10.20 -6.26
C VAL A 373 7.51 -11.18 -5.81
N LEU A 374 8.51 -10.71 -5.03
CA LEU A 374 9.56 -11.60 -4.52
C LEU A 374 9.01 -12.63 -3.53
N ALA A 375 8.10 -12.25 -2.63
CA ALA A 375 7.49 -13.14 -1.66
C ALA A 375 6.64 -14.23 -2.34
N ASP A 376 5.89 -13.87 -3.39
CA ASP A 376 5.08 -14.80 -4.18
C ASP A 376 5.95 -15.81 -4.94
N GLU A 377 7.01 -15.35 -5.62
CA GLU A 377 7.90 -16.21 -6.42
C GLU A 377 8.81 -17.10 -5.55
N LEU A 378 9.26 -16.58 -4.41
CA LEU A 378 10.07 -17.33 -3.45
C LEU A 378 9.24 -18.22 -2.52
N ASN A 379 7.93 -17.95 -2.41
CA ASN A 379 7.00 -18.59 -1.49
C ASN A 379 7.44 -18.50 -0.01
N VAL A 380 7.83 -17.31 0.43
CA VAL A 380 8.28 -17.02 1.82
C VAL A 380 7.72 -15.71 2.35
N GLU A 381 7.72 -15.54 3.68
CA GLU A 381 7.41 -14.25 4.29
C GLU A 381 8.65 -13.35 4.22
N ILE A 382 8.44 -12.10 3.83
CA ILE A 382 9.46 -11.06 3.88
C ILE A 382 9.05 -10.02 4.91
N TRP A 383 9.90 -9.80 5.90
CA TRP A 383 9.72 -8.81 6.95
C TRP A 383 10.65 -7.62 6.70
N THR A 384 10.06 -6.44 6.55
CA THR A 384 10.78 -5.18 6.30
C THR A 384 10.49 -4.16 7.39
N LEU A 385 11.40 -3.21 7.59
CA LEU A 385 11.17 -2.07 8.46
C LEU A 385 10.00 -1.21 7.95
N THR A 386 9.21 -0.65 8.85
CA THR A 386 8.28 0.44 8.50
C THR A 386 9.08 1.70 8.12
N PRO A 387 8.49 2.61 7.33
CA PRO A 387 9.21 3.81 6.90
C PRO A 387 9.70 4.66 8.08
N GLY A 388 10.92 5.18 7.98
CA GLY A 388 11.57 5.94 9.05
C GLY A 388 12.13 5.12 10.22
N SER A 389 11.89 3.81 10.25
CA SER A 389 12.45 2.92 11.28
C SER A 389 13.87 2.45 10.94
N THR A 390 14.61 2.03 11.96
CA THR A 390 15.91 1.35 11.81
C THR A 390 16.01 0.10 12.69
N VAL A 391 17.06 -0.69 12.48
CA VAL A 391 17.40 -1.83 13.34
C VAL A 391 18.46 -1.41 14.35
N MET A 392 18.22 -1.75 15.61
CA MET A 392 19.21 -1.77 16.67
C MET A 392 19.51 -3.21 17.09
N PRO A 393 20.78 -3.65 17.13
CA PRO A 393 21.14 -4.92 17.73
C PRO A 393 20.95 -4.81 19.25
N GLN A 394 20.19 -5.74 19.81
CA GLN A 394 20.04 -5.86 21.25
C GLN A 394 19.95 -7.36 21.59
N ASP A 395 20.74 -7.80 22.57
CA ASP A 395 20.82 -9.22 22.98
C ASP A 395 21.09 -10.20 21.82
N GLY A 396 21.85 -9.75 20.82
CA GLY A 396 22.14 -10.54 19.62
C GLY A 396 21.04 -10.50 18.56
N LEU A 397 19.89 -9.88 18.79
CA LEU A 397 18.74 -9.90 17.88
C LEU A 397 18.50 -8.52 17.24
N ALA A 398 17.79 -8.51 16.12
CA ALA A 398 17.39 -7.29 15.43
C ALA A 398 16.08 -6.73 16.02
N ARG A 399 16.16 -5.56 16.67
CA ARG A 399 14.97 -4.81 17.13
C ARG A 399 14.69 -3.64 16.19
N ALA A 400 13.48 -3.59 15.64
CA ALA A 400 13.01 -2.43 14.90
C ALA A 400 12.67 -1.29 15.88
N VAL A 401 13.22 -0.11 15.62
CA VAL A 401 12.96 1.12 16.39
C VAL A 401 12.70 2.30 15.47
N ASP A 402 11.93 3.29 15.94
CA ASP A 402 11.70 4.55 15.24
C ASP A 402 12.88 5.53 15.43
N GLU A 403 12.77 6.72 14.85
CA GLU A 403 13.75 7.82 14.98
C GLU A 403 14.01 8.27 16.43
N HIS A 404 13.14 7.90 17.37
CA HIS A 404 13.26 8.19 18.80
C HIS A 404 13.71 6.97 19.61
N HIS A 405 14.21 5.92 18.95
CA HIS A 405 14.60 4.65 19.55
C HIS A 405 13.47 3.92 20.28
N ARG A 406 12.20 4.24 19.97
CA ARG A 406 11.05 3.52 20.51
C ARG A 406 10.74 2.32 19.62
N PRO A 407 10.20 1.24 20.19
CA PRO A 407 9.83 0.04 19.43
C PRO A 407 8.95 0.35 18.23
N ALA A 408 9.38 -0.07 17.05
CA ALA A 408 8.65 0.08 15.80
C ALA A 408 8.15 -1.28 15.30
N ARG A 409 7.12 -1.26 14.45
CA ARG A 409 6.60 -2.49 13.87
C ARG A 409 7.42 -2.91 12.66
N TRP A 410 7.57 -4.22 12.49
CA TRP A 410 7.98 -4.85 11.26
C TRP A 410 6.75 -4.98 10.35
N ALA A 411 6.90 -4.60 9.08
CA ALA A 411 5.90 -4.80 8.05
C ALA A 411 6.08 -6.19 7.43
N ARG A 412 5.01 -6.99 7.44
CA ARG A 412 4.96 -8.33 6.82
C ARG A 412 4.50 -8.23 5.39
N ILE A 413 5.22 -8.91 4.50
CA ILE A 413 4.82 -9.22 3.13
C ILE A 413 4.81 -10.75 3.02
N ALA A 414 3.71 -11.36 2.58
CA ALA A 414 3.58 -12.80 2.51
C ALA A 414 2.80 -13.22 1.26
N PRO A 415 3.06 -14.44 0.74
CA PRO A 415 2.25 -15.02 -0.32
C PRO A 415 0.87 -15.37 0.23
N GLY A 416 -0.16 -14.59 -0.13
CA GLY A 416 -1.55 -14.83 0.26
C GLY A 416 -1.88 -14.58 1.74
N ASP A 417 -3.01 -15.16 2.19
CA ASP A 417 -3.65 -14.89 3.49
C ASP A 417 -3.22 -15.88 4.62
N GLU A 418 -2.07 -16.55 4.47
CA GLU A 418 -1.61 -17.51 5.48
C GLU A 418 -1.34 -16.87 6.84
N LYS A 419 -1.58 -17.64 7.92
CA LYS A 419 -1.27 -17.20 9.30
C LYS A 419 0.23 -16.93 9.41
N PRO A 420 0.64 -15.80 10.01
CA PRO A 420 2.04 -15.40 10.03
C PRO A 420 2.88 -16.37 10.86
N ARG A 421 4.02 -16.81 10.31
CA ARG A 421 5.00 -17.65 11.03
C ARG A 421 5.70 -16.88 12.15
N TRP A 422 5.77 -15.56 12.02
CA TRP A 422 6.38 -14.67 13.01
C TRP A 422 5.36 -13.69 13.57
N ARG A 423 5.60 -13.22 14.79
CA ARG A 423 4.84 -12.10 15.36
C ARG A 423 5.76 -10.96 15.69
N ASN A 424 5.32 -9.74 15.39
CA ASN A 424 5.94 -8.54 15.91
C ASN A 424 5.56 -8.37 17.38
N ASP A 425 6.56 -8.26 18.26
CA ASP A 425 6.38 -8.04 19.69
C ASP A 425 7.44 -7.01 20.14
N ASP A 426 7.02 -5.79 20.44
CA ASP A 426 7.90 -4.71 20.92
C ASP A 426 9.16 -4.45 20.05
N GLY A 427 9.00 -4.50 18.73
CA GLY A 427 10.09 -4.33 17.77
C GLY A 427 10.88 -5.60 17.45
N TRP A 428 10.57 -6.71 18.12
CA TRP A 428 11.15 -8.02 17.85
C TRP A 428 10.30 -8.83 16.89
N LEU A 429 10.94 -9.71 16.12
CA LEU A 429 10.25 -10.80 15.43
C LEU A 429 10.45 -12.07 16.24
N ILE A 430 9.36 -12.55 16.83
CA ILE A 430 9.35 -13.77 17.63
C ILE A 430 8.67 -14.87 16.80
N PRO A 431 9.27 -16.07 16.69
CA PRO A 431 8.62 -17.16 15.99
C PRO A 431 7.31 -17.49 16.70
N ARG A 432 6.22 -17.57 15.94
CA ARG A 432 5.02 -18.22 16.45
C ARG A 432 5.39 -19.69 16.55
N ARG A 433 5.51 -20.21 17.77
CA ARG A 433 5.58 -21.66 17.94
C ARG A 433 4.41 -22.24 17.15
N PRO A 434 4.65 -23.14 16.17
CA PRO A 434 3.55 -23.86 15.58
C PRO A 434 2.80 -24.48 16.76
N ASP A 435 1.48 -24.26 16.82
CA ASP A 435 0.63 -25.01 17.73
C ASP A 435 1.08 -26.46 17.57
N ALA A 436 1.63 -27.04 18.65
CA ALA A 436 2.30 -28.33 18.57
C ALA A 436 1.39 -29.27 17.79
N PRO A 437 1.82 -29.83 16.65
CA PRO A 437 0.95 -30.63 15.83
C PRO A 437 0.38 -31.72 16.74
N THR A 438 -0.94 -31.72 16.91
CA THR A 438 -1.65 -32.79 17.60
C THR A 438 -1.24 -34.07 16.89
N LEU A 439 -0.31 -34.82 17.49
CA LEU A 439 0.27 -36.01 16.90
C LEU A 439 -0.89 -36.93 16.51
N LEU A 440 -1.11 -37.11 15.21
CA LEU A 440 -1.93 -38.21 14.73
C LEU A 440 -1.30 -39.51 15.26
N PRO A 441 -2.08 -40.42 15.87
CA PRO A 441 -1.54 -41.62 16.49
C PRO A 441 -0.90 -42.50 15.40
N VAL A 442 0.43 -42.65 15.49
CA VAL A 442 1.18 -43.66 14.73
C VAL A 442 0.67 -45.05 15.16
N PRO A 443 0.42 -46.00 14.24
CA PRO A 443 0.01 -47.35 14.59
C PRO A 443 1.11 -48.03 15.43
N THR A 444 0.76 -48.38 16.65
CA THR A 444 1.63 -48.99 17.65
C THR A 444 2.15 -50.37 17.18
N PRO A 445 3.46 -50.66 17.23
CA PRO A 445 3.97 -52.02 17.30
C PRO A 445 3.48 -52.72 18.59
N PRO A 446 3.37 -54.05 18.64
CA PRO A 446 2.80 -54.76 19.78
C PRO A 446 3.55 -54.45 21.09
N ALA A 447 2.74 -54.18 22.12
CA ALA A 447 3.09 -53.54 23.37
C ALA A 447 4.18 -54.24 24.21
N VAL A 448 5.07 -53.42 24.78
CA VAL A 448 5.69 -53.68 26.09
C VAL A 448 4.92 -52.84 27.11
N PRO A 449 4.44 -53.42 28.23
CA PRO A 449 3.56 -52.71 29.16
C PRO A 449 4.36 -51.65 29.91
N THR A 450 4.21 -50.40 29.46
CA THR A 450 4.71 -49.24 30.18
C THR A 450 3.49 -48.49 30.67
N THR A 451 3.40 -48.34 31.99
CA THR A 451 2.33 -47.66 32.71
C THR A 451 2.17 -46.24 32.17
N SER A 452 1.13 -46.02 31.35
CA SER A 452 0.79 -44.72 30.80
C SER A 452 0.31 -43.80 31.92
N LEU A 453 1.00 -42.69 32.13
CA LEU A 453 0.42 -41.53 32.81
C LEU A 453 -0.84 -41.10 32.03
N PRO A 454 -1.95 -40.75 32.72
CA PRO A 454 -3.17 -40.32 32.07
C PRO A 454 -2.92 -39.07 31.20
N PRO A 455 -3.63 -38.92 30.07
CA PRO A 455 -3.55 -37.72 29.24
C PRO A 455 -3.89 -36.48 30.10
N PRO A 456 -3.27 -35.31 29.85
CA PRO A 456 -3.63 -34.10 30.57
C PRO A 456 -5.12 -33.85 30.37
N ASP A 457 -5.85 -33.80 31.48
CA ASP A 457 -7.30 -33.58 31.52
C ASP A 457 -7.65 -32.42 30.58
N THR A 458 -8.50 -32.69 29.58
CA THR A 458 -9.24 -31.66 28.84
C THR A 458 -9.84 -30.72 29.87
N THR A 459 -9.23 -29.54 30.06
CA THR A 459 -9.65 -28.56 31.05
C THR A 459 -11.03 -28.05 30.67
N VAL A 460 -12.05 -28.66 31.29
CA VAL A 460 -13.45 -28.25 31.20
C VAL A 460 -13.55 -26.83 31.74
N LEU A 461 -14.21 -25.92 31.01
CA LEU A 461 -14.50 -24.60 31.56
C LEU A 461 -15.27 -24.75 32.87
N PRO A 462 -15.05 -23.86 33.84
CA PRO A 462 -15.95 -23.78 34.97
C PRO A 462 -17.41 -23.67 34.50
N PRO A 463 -18.38 -24.32 35.17
CA PRO A 463 -19.77 -24.24 34.78
C PRO A 463 -20.26 -22.78 34.76
N ALA A 464 -21.28 -22.52 33.93
CA ALA A 464 -21.91 -21.21 33.83
C ALA A 464 -22.29 -20.69 35.23
N SER A 465 -22.02 -19.41 35.49
CA SER A 465 -22.41 -18.83 36.77
C SER A 465 -23.93 -18.75 36.87
N PRO A 466 -24.53 -19.04 38.04
CA PRO A 466 -25.95 -18.78 38.23
C PRO A 466 -26.22 -17.29 38.02
N ARG A 467 -27.43 -16.99 37.52
CA ARG A 467 -27.84 -15.59 37.35
C ARG A 467 -27.86 -14.91 38.73
N PRO A 468 -27.16 -13.78 38.90
CA PRO A 468 -27.13 -13.10 40.17
C PRO A 468 -28.45 -12.39 40.48
N ALA A 469 -28.74 -12.18 41.76
CA ALA A 469 -29.73 -11.19 42.17
C ALA A 469 -29.27 -9.78 41.72
N LEU A 470 -30.24 -8.91 41.43
CA LEU A 470 -29.98 -7.53 41.02
C LEU A 470 -30.33 -6.56 42.13
N VAL A 471 -29.47 -5.57 42.35
CA VAL A 471 -29.68 -4.46 43.28
C VAL A 471 -29.43 -3.14 42.57
N SER A 472 -30.02 -2.05 43.08
CA SER A 472 -29.64 -0.72 42.64
C SER A 472 -28.31 -0.30 43.30
N PRO A 473 -27.39 0.35 42.56
CA PRO A 473 -26.14 0.83 43.13
C PRO A 473 -26.41 1.89 44.20
N ALA A 474 -25.52 1.98 45.19
CA ALA A 474 -25.59 2.97 46.25
C ALA A 474 -25.61 4.41 45.71
N ARG A 475 -26.18 5.35 46.47
CA ARG A 475 -26.35 6.74 46.01
C ARG A 475 -25.03 7.44 45.66
N ASN A 476 -23.92 7.01 46.25
CA ASN A 476 -22.60 7.63 46.12
C ASN A 476 -21.65 6.83 45.21
N THR A 477 -22.16 5.90 44.42
CA THR A 477 -21.34 5.15 43.46
C THR A 477 -20.79 6.09 42.39
N ARG A 478 -19.53 5.87 41.99
CA ARG A 478 -18.88 6.60 40.89
C ARG A 478 -19.73 6.48 39.61
N PRO A 479 -19.79 7.50 38.73
CA PRO A 479 -20.48 7.37 37.45
C PRO A 479 -19.89 6.24 36.59
N HIS A 480 -20.76 5.46 35.93
CA HIS A 480 -20.38 4.33 35.08
C HIS A 480 -19.77 4.75 33.73
N GLY A 481 -20.09 5.96 33.24
CA GLY A 481 -19.51 6.54 32.03
C GLY A 481 -20.25 6.24 30.71
N VAL A 482 -21.31 5.42 30.76
CA VAL A 482 -22.09 5.02 29.59
C VAL A 482 -23.36 5.88 29.47
N ARG A 483 -23.40 6.81 28.52
CA ARG A 483 -24.42 7.88 28.49
C ARG A 483 -25.87 7.43 28.29
N TRP A 484 -26.09 6.29 27.65
CA TRP A 484 -27.43 5.76 27.38
C TRP A 484 -27.96 4.87 28.51
N LEU A 485 -27.13 4.51 29.49
CA LEU A 485 -27.58 3.81 30.69
C LEU A 485 -28.17 4.82 31.69
N PRO A 486 -29.21 4.42 32.46
CA PRO A 486 -29.71 5.24 33.56
C PRO A 486 -28.61 5.43 34.62
N GLU A 487 -28.66 6.52 35.39
CA GLU A 487 -27.63 6.82 36.41
C GLU A 487 -27.45 5.71 37.47
N ARG A 488 -28.51 4.92 37.72
CA ARG A 488 -28.53 3.80 38.66
C ARG A 488 -29.12 2.56 38.00
N PRO A 489 -28.38 1.89 37.10
CA PRO A 489 -28.86 0.67 36.46
C PRO A 489 -28.92 -0.49 37.47
N GLY A 490 -29.68 -1.55 37.18
CA GLY A 490 -29.63 -2.77 37.99
C GLY A 490 -28.27 -3.47 37.86
N VAL A 491 -27.59 -3.71 38.97
CA VAL A 491 -26.26 -4.34 39.03
C VAL A 491 -26.27 -5.64 39.82
N ASN A 492 -25.29 -6.51 39.58
CA ASN A 492 -25.15 -7.78 40.31
C ASN A 492 -24.98 -7.56 41.83
N ALA A 493 -25.76 -8.28 42.66
CA ALA A 493 -25.72 -8.17 44.11
C ALA A 493 -24.60 -9.01 44.77
N GLU A 494 -24.11 -10.03 44.05
CA GLU A 494 -23.04 -10.92 44.46
C GLU A 494 -21.94 -11.00 43.39
N PRO A 495 -20.71 -11.42 43.75
CA PRO A 495 -19.67 -11.64 42.76
C PRO A 495 -20.06 -12.69 41.72
N ILE A 496 -19.80 -12.40 40.46
CA ILE A 496 -20.10 -13.29 39.32
C ILE A 496 -18.87 -13.56 38.48
N ARG A 497 -18.87 -14.70 37.78
CA ARG A 497 -17.90 -14.96 36.72
C ARG A 497 -18.51 -14.60 35.37
N LEU A 498 -17.81 -13.78 34.61
CA LEU A 498 -18.18 -13.41 33.25
C LEU A 498 -17.07 -13.78 32.28
N TRP A 499 -17.49 -14.03 31.05
CA TRP A 499 -16.62 -14.38 29.94
C TRP A 499 -16.70 -13.31 28.87
N ILE A 500 -15.55 -12.82 28.39
CA ILE A 500 -15.47 -11.88 27.27
C ILE A 500 -14.67 -12.49 26.13
N ILE A 501 -15.00 -12.11 24.89
CA ILE A 501 -14.20 -12.45 23.71
C ILE A 501 -13.17 -11.36 23.45
N SER A 502 -11.97 -11.76 23.07
CA SER A 502 -10.91 -10.85 22.63
C SER A 502 -10.18 -11.38 21.40
N GLU A 503 -9.80 -10.45 20.53
CA GLU A 503 -8.84 -10.73 19.45
C GLU A 503 -7.39 -10.75 19.98
N TRP A 504 -7.15 -10.21 21.18
CA TRP A 504 -5.84 -10.18 21.80
C TRP A 504 -5.64 -11.39 22.70
N SER A 505 -4.40 -11.86 22.78
CA SER A 505 -4.07 -12.96 23.69
C SER A 505 -4.32 -12.55 25.15
N PRO A 506 -4.63 -13.49 26.05
CA PRO A 506 -4.88 -13.21 27.46
C PRO A 506 -3.76 -12.42 28.16
N GLN A 507 -2.51 -12.70 27.84
CA GLN A 507 -1.33 -12.01 28.38
C GLN A 507 -1.28 -10.57 27.89
N ARG A 508 -1.61 -10.35 26.61
CA ARG A 508 -1.67 -9.01 26.05
C ARG A 508 -2.82 -8.20 26.67
N VAL A 509 -3.98 -8.81 26.89
CA VAL A 509 -5.09 -8.19 27.63
C VAL A 509 -4.67 -7.82 29.05
N ALA A 510 -3.90 -8.70 29.73
CA ALA A 510 -3.39 -8.41 31.06
C ALA A 510 -2.36 -7.25 31.08
N ALA A 511 -1.47 -7.19 30.10
CA ALA A 511 -0.43 -6.17 30.01
C ALA A 511 -0.95 -4.81 29.50
N GLU A 512 -1.72 -4.83 28.42
CA GLU A 512 -2.14 -3.65 27.66
C GLU A 512 -3.57 -3.18 27.96
N GLY A 513 -4.43 -4.04 28.51
CA GLY A 513 -5.86 -3.83 28.65
C GLY A 513 -6.68 -4.53 27.56
N ALA A 514 -7.95 -4.80 27.83
CA ALA A 514 -8.87 -5.38 26.85
C ALA A 514 -9.19 -4.38 25.74
N PRO A 515 -9.08 -4.76 24.45
CA PRO A 515 -9.38 -3.87 23.34
C PRO A 515 -10.90 -3.58 23.30
N ALA A 516 -11.27 -2.30 23.29
CA ALA A 516 -12.66 -1.89 23.20
C ALA A 516 -12.81 -0.57 22.43
N ALA A 517 -13.82 -0.50 21.57
CA ALA A 517 -14.20 0.71 20.84
C ALA A 517 -15.03 1.68 21.70
N ASP A 518 -15.74 1.13 22.69
CA ASP A 518 -16.67 1.84 23.57
C ASP A 518 -16.14 1.87 25.01
N LEU A 519 -16.73 2.70 25.87
CA LEU A 519 -16.37 2.79 27.30
C LEU A 519 -17.03 1.68 28.14
N PHE A 520 -17.21 0.51 27.57
CA PHE A 520 -17.72 -0.68 28.25
C PHE A 520 -17.28 -1.95 27.53
N LEU A 521 -17.35 -3.07 28.24
CA LEU A 521 -17.25 -4.42 27.68
C LEU A 521 -18.57 -5.17 27.88
N LEU A 522 -18.75 -6.25 27.13
CA LEU A 522 -19.86 -7.16 27.27
C LEU A 522 -19.33 -8.51 27.72
N GLY A 523 -19.86 -9.00 28.84
CA GLY A 523 -19.56 -10.32 29.39
C GLY A 523 -20.78 -11.22 29.39
N ILE A 524 -20.56 -12.53 29.24
CA ILE A 524 -21.62 -13.55 29.28
C ILE A 524 -21.35 -14.52 30.44
N LEU A 525 -22.40 -15.00 31.10
CA LEU A 525 -22.28 -15.99 32.20
C LEU A 525 -21.82 -17.38 31.72
N ASP A 526 -22.22 -17.78 30.51
CA ASP A 526 -21.90 -19.07 29.89
C ASP A 526 -20.71 -18.96 28.91
N GLY A 527 -19.55 -19.39 29.37
CA GLY A 527 -18.31 -19.39 28.59
C GLY A 527 -18.30 -20.42 27.46
N GLU A 528 -18.98 -21.56 27.60
CA GLU A 528 -19.03 -22.60 26.55
C GLU A 528 -19.87 -22.15 25.37
N ARG A 529 -21.02 -21.53 25.63
CA ARG A 529 -21.84 -20.90 24.59
C ARG A 529 -21.07 -19.80 23.85
N LEU A 530 -20.32 -18.99 24.59
CA LEU A 530 -19.51 -17.93 24.01
C LEU A 530 -18.35 -18.48 23.17
N ALA A 531 -17.68 -19.55 23.61
CA ALA A 531 -16.63 -20.25 22.86
C ALA A 531 -17.18 -20.84 21.55
N ARG A 532 -18.29 -21.59 21.59
CA ARG A 532 -18.90 -22.20 20.39
C ARG A 532 -19.30 -21.20 19.30
N SER A 533 -19.65 -19.97 19.69
CA SER A 533 -20.04 -18.93 18.73
C SER A 533 -18.85 -18.15 18.15
N HIS A 534 -17.64 -18.33 18.69
CA HIS A 534 -16.45 -17.56 18.32
C HIS A 534 -15.21 -18.48 18.25
N PRO A 535 -15.17 -19.43 17.30
CA PRO A 535 -13.98 -20.27 17.09
C PRO A 535 -12.76 -19.41 16.75
N LEU A 536 -11.56 -19.90 17.08
CA LEU A 536 -10.29 -19.24 16.84
C LEU A 536 -10.09 -17.87 17.55
N ARG A 537 -10.92 -17.55 18.55
CA ARG A 537 -10.80 -16.35 19.37
C ARG A 537 -10.27 -16.67 20.77
N HIS A 538 -9.84 -15.64 21.48
CA HIS A 538 -9.47 -15.78 22.89
C HIS A 538 -10.69 -15.51 23.76
N LEU A 539 -10.86 -16.35 24.77
CA LEU A 539 -11.89 -16.23 25.79
C LEU A 539 -11.23 -15.85 27.11
N ILE A 540 -11.67 -14.74 27.71
CA ILE A 540 -11.10 -14.23 28.98
C ILE A 540 -12.13 -14.39 30.08
N CYS A 541 -11.72 -15.08 31.15
CA CYS A 541 -12.49 -15.27 32.37
C CYS A 541 -12.26 -14.10 33.33
N LEU A 542 -13.35 -13.45 33.71
CA LEU A 542 -13.38 -12.34 34.65
C LEU A 542 -14.13 -12.76 35.91
N ARG A 543 -13.62 -12.37 37.08
CA ARG A 543 -14.41 -12.30 38.30
C ARG A 543 -14.80 -10.86 38.53
N VAL A 544 -16.10 -10.59 38.58
CA VAL A 544 -16.65 -9.27 38.78
C VAL A 544 -17.31 -9.22 40.15
N GLU A 545 -16.84 -8.33 41.01
CA GLU A 545 -17.37 -8.15 42.35
C GLU A 545 -18.80 -7.57 42.33
N ALA A 546 -19.49 -7.63 43.47
CA ALA A 546 -20.84 -7.08 43.61
C ALA A 546 -20.88 -5.59 43.22
N GLY A 547 -21.83 -5.23 42.37
CA GLY A 547 -22.03 -3.87 41.85
C GLY A 547 -21.27 -3.53 40.57
N GLY A 548 -20.43 -4.43 40.06
CA GLY A 548 -19.52 -4.15 38.93
C GLY A 548 -20.09 -4.43 37.55
N ALA A 549 -21.19 -5.19 37.44
CA ALA A 549 -21.80 -5.62 36.19
C ALA A 549 -23.27 -5.19 36.10
N VAL A 550 -23.66 -4.61 34.97
CA VAL A 550 -25.03 -4.18 34.66
C VAL A 550 -25.76 -5.27 33.88
N ASP A 551 -26.92 -5.72 34.35
CA ASP A 551 -27.77 -6.64 33.58
C ASP A 551 -28.48 -5.86 32.47
N LEU A 552 -28.16 -6.17 31.21
CA LEU A 552 -28.73 -5.48 30.06
C LEU A 552 -30.24 -5.76 29.88
N SER A 553 -30.76 -6.85 30.41
CA SER A 553 -32.20 -7.16 30.32
C SER A 553 -33.08 -6.18 31.10
N GLN A 554 -32.50 -5.37 32.00
CA GLN A 554 -33.19 -4.33 32.77
C GLN A 554 -33.01 -2.92 32.17
N ALA A 555 -32.24 -2.77 31.08
CA ALA A 555 -32.05 -1.48 30.44
C ALA A 555 -33.27 -1.15 29.55
N ASP A 556 -34.20 -0.37 30.10
CA ASP A 556 -35.51 -0.13 29.48
C ASP A 556 -35.53 0.99 28.41
N VAL A 557 -34.42 1.73 28.21
CA VAL A 557 -34.41 2.96 27.38
C VAL A 557 -33.14 3.11 26.52
N ASP A 558 -33.34 3.45 25.24
CA ASP A 558 -32.36 3.97 24.27
C ASP A 558 -31.06 3.17 24.05
N ILE A 559 -31.14 1.85 24.16
CA ILE A 559 -30.01 0.97 23.82
C ILE A 559 -29.63 1.17 22.33
N PRO A 560 -28.33 1.43 22.04
CA PRO A 560 -27.83 1.53 20.68
C PRO A 560 -28.30 0.36 19.80
N ALA A 561 -28.68 0.66 18.56
CA ALA A 561 -29.30 -0.33 17.67
C ALA A 561 -28.45 -1.61 17.51
N ASP A 562 -27.13 -1.45 17.47
CA ASP A 562 -26.17 -2.55 17.37
C ASP A 562 -26.09 -3.41 18.63
N LEU A 563 -26.52 -2.93 19.80
CA LEU A 563 -26.55 -3.72 21.04
C LEU A 563 -27.90 -4.40 21.31
N ARG A 564 -28.97 -4.02 20.60
CA ARG A 564 -30.33 -4.54 20.87
C ARG A 564 -30.44 -6.06 20.78
N HIS A 565 -29.67 -6.69 19.89
CA HIS A 565 -29.67 -8.15 19.74
C HIS A 565 -29.03 -8.88 20.93
N LEU A 566 -28.25 -8.18 21.77
CA LEU A 566 -27.59 -8.74 22.95
C LEU A 566 -28.46 -8.64 24.21
N VAL A 567 -29.42 -7.72 24.20
CA VAL A 567 -30.36 -7.44 25.30
C VAL A 567 -31.39 -8.55 25.47
N THR A 568 -31.69 -9.27 24.40
CA THR A 568 -32.63 -10.40 24.42
C THR A 568 -32.09 -11.60 25.20
N SER A 569 -30.77 -11.63 25.47
CA SER A 569 -30.13 -12.68 26.27
C SER A 569 -30.05 -12.23 27.73
N SER A 570 -30.77 -12.93 28.61
CA SER A 570 -30.74 -12.71 30.07
C SER A 570 -29.39 -13.07 30.73
N GLU A 571 -28.40 -13.46 29.93
CA GLU A 571 -27.06 -13.88 30.37
C GLU A 571 -25.98 -12.84 30.04
N THR A 572 -26.34 -11.74 29.37
CA THR A 572 -25.39 -10.70 28.96
C THR A 572 -25.33 -9.56 29.97
N PHE A 573 -24.13 -9.29 30.45
CA PHE A 573 -23.84 -8.19 31.36
C PHE A 573 -22.93 -7.16 30.67
N LEU A 574 -23.17 -5.90 30.96
CA LEU A 574 -22.30 -4.80 30.55
C LEU A 574 -21.37 -4.43 31.71
N LEU A 575 -20.09 -4.25 31.38
CA LEU A 575 -19.01 -3.85 32.31
C LEU A 575 -18.58 -2.42 31.98
N PRO A 576 -19.09 -1.40 32.70
CA PRO A 576 -18.81 -0.01 32.38
C PRO A 576 -17.39 0.39 32.79
N ALA A 577 -16.73 1.21 31.98
CA ALA A 577 -15.36 1.70 32.23
C ALA A 577 -15.16 2.29 33.63
N GLY A 578 -16.17 2.99 34.16
CA GLY A 578 -16.10 3.60 35.48
C GLY A 578 -16.06 2.64 36.65
N TRP A 579 -16.40 1.35 36.44
CA TRP A 579 -16.47 0.30 37.46
C TRP A 579 -15.58 -0.91 37.16
N LEU A 580 -14.71 -0.83 36.14
CA LEU A 580 -13.85 -1.96 35.75
C LEU A 580 -12.79 -2.34 36.78
N ASP A 581 -12.50 -1.46 37.73
CA ASP A 581 -11.68 -1.79 38.90
C ASP A 581 -12.30 -2.89 39.78
N GLN A 582 -13.59 -3.17 39.62
CA GLN A 582 -14.32 -4.26 40.26
C GLN A 582 -14.27 -5.58 39.47
N ALA A 583 -13.73 -5.58 38.24
CA ALA A 583 -13.53 -6.77 37.42
C ALA A 583 -12.05 -7.20 37.46
N ARG A 584 -11.79 -8.48 37.75
CA ARG A 584 -10.44 -9.04 37.85
C ARG A 584 -10.23 -10.17 36.86
N LEU A 585 -9.09 -10.15 36.17
CA LEU A 585 -8.68 -11.20 35.25
C LEU A 585 -8.37 -12.49 36.02
N GLN A 586 -8.99 -13.62 35.67
CA GLN A 586 -8.73 -14.91 36.33
C GLN A 586 -7.94 -15.86 35.43
N ALA A 587 -8.41 -16.09 34.22
CA ALA A 587 -7.84 -17.06 33.29
C ALA A 587 -8.12 -16.66 31.84
N GLY A 588 -7.32 -17.17 30.93
CA GLY A 588 -7.50 -17.00 29.50
C GLY A 588 -7.45 -18.33 28.78
N TYR A 589 -8.26 -18.45 27.73
CA TYR A 589 -8.42 -19.66 26.93
C TYR A 589 -8.30 -19.30 25.45
N LEU A 590 -7.76 -20.22 24.66
CA LEU A 590 -7.83 -20.18 23.21
C LEU A 590 -8.95 -21.11 22.77
N VAL A 591 -9.87 -20.62 21.94
CA VAL A 591 -10.95 -21.43 21.39
C VAL A 591 -10.47 -22.05 20.09
N ASP A 592 -10.52 -23.38 19.99
CA ASP A 592 -10.15 -24.09 18.77
C ASP A 592 -11.22 -23.93 17.66
N GLU A 593 -10.98 -24.56 16.51
CA GLU A 593 -11.89 -24.51 15.36
C GLU A 593 -13.25 -25.15 15.63
N ALA A 594 -13.30 -26.13 16.53
CA ALA A 594 -14.54 -26.79 16.93
C ALA A 594 -15.31 -26.02 18.02
N GLY A 595 -14.79 -24.87 18.46
CA GLY A 595 -15.40 -24.09 19.52
C GLY A 595 -15.08 -24.61 20.92
N HIS A 596 -14.11 -25.51 21.07
CA HIS A 596 -13.69 -25.99 22.38
C HIS A 596 -12.61 -25.06 22.96
N PRO A 597 -12.81 -24.58 24.19
CA PRO A 597 -11.85 -23.74 24.88
C PRO A 597 -10.71 -24.59 25.47
N GLN A 598 -9.47 -24.20 25.19
CA GLN A 598 -8.27 -24.78 25.77
C GLN A 598 -7.60 -23.75 26.67
N GLN A 599 -7.30 -24.11 27.93
CA GLN A 599 -6.71 -23.15 28.86
C GLN A 599 -5.35 -22.71 28.35
N TYR A 600 -5.20 -21.40 28.15
CA TYR A 600 -4.02 -20.79 27.54
C TYR A 600 -3.11 -20.18 28.60
N ALA A 601 -3.70 -19.52 29.61
CA ALA A 601 -2.96 -18.83 30.65
C ALA A 601 -3.77 -18.69 31.94
N GLU A 602 -3.10 -18.84 33.08
CA GLU A 602 -3.57 -18.27 34.34
C GLU A 602 -3.19 -16.80 34.40
N LEU A 603 -4.11 -15.93 34.82
CA LEU A 603 -3.92 -14.48 34.83
C LEU A 603 -3.79 -13.95 36.26
N PRO A 604 -3.03 -12.86 36.49
CA PRO A 604 -2.56 -12.46 37.82
C PRO A 604 -3.63 -11.86 38.77
N GLY A 605 -4.93 -11.97 38.49
CA GLY A 605 -5.97 -11.39 39.36
C GLY A 605 -6.03 -9.85 39.32
N THR A 606 -5.33 -9.22 38.38
CA THR A 606 -5.25 -7.76 38.27
C THR A 606 -6.58 -7.16 37.84
N PRO A 607 -6.91 -5.93 38.30
CA PRO A 607 -8.06 -5.21 37.80
C PRO A 607 -8.03 -5.07 36.27
N LEU A 608 -9.19 -5.22 35.64
CA LEU A 608 -9.34 -5.11 34.20
C LEU A 608 -9.18 -3.65 33.77
N THR A 609 -8.42 -3.43 32.70
CA THR A 609 -8.31 -2.11 32.06
C THR A 609 -8.80 -2.21 30.61
N LEU A 610 -9.30 -1.11 30.05
CA LEU A 610 -9.62 -0.99 28.63
C LEU A 610 -8.48 -0.33 27.89
N ARG A 611 -8.25 -0.80 26.66
CA ARG A 611 -7.45 -0.12 25.67
C ARG A 611 -8.37 0.33 24.54
N CYS A 612 -8.53 1.65 24.40
CA CYS A 612 -9.39 2.22 23.36
C CYS A 612 -8.82 1.89 21.97
N THR A 613 -9.56 1.15 21.16
CA THR A 613 -9.20 0.85 19.75
C THR A 613 -10.45 0.45 18.96
N GLY A 614 -10.41 0.57 17.63
CA GLY A 614 -11.53 0.16 16.78
C GLY A 614 -12.77 1.05 16.86
N ALA A 615 -12.65 2.28 17.39
CA ALA A 615 -13.77 3.21 17.43
C ALA A 615 -14.28 3.52 16.00
N ARG A 616 -15.60 3.66 15.86
CA ARG A 616 -16.27 3.83 14.55
C ARG A 616 -15.73 5.03 13.79
N HIS A 617 -15.21 6.03 14.51
CA HIS A 617 -14.60 7.19 13.88
C HIS A 617 -13.27 6.96 13.20
N GLY A 618 -12.67 5.79 13.37
CA GLY A 618 -11.45 5.40 12.69
C GLY A 618 -10.23 6.12 13.23
N THR A 619 -10.30 6.74 14.42
CA THR A 619 -9.13 7.29 15.09
C THR A 619 -8.73 6.33 16.20
N ASP A 620 -7.63 5.62 16.00
CA ASP A 620 -7.10 4.63 16.93
C ASP A 620 -6.68 5.29 18.25
N GLY A 621 -6.85 4.55 19.34
CA GLY A 621 -6.56 5.05 20.69
C GLY A 621 -7.64 5.92 21.33
N LEU A 622 -8.76 6.20 20.66
CA LEU A 622 -9.87 6.97 21.22
C LEU A 622 -11.17 6.13 21.28
N PRO A 623 -12.06 6.35 22.26
CA PRO A 623 -13.34 5.65 22.35
C PRO A 623 -14.44 6.32 21.50
N ASN A 624 -15.54 5.62 21.25
CA ASN A 624 -16.71 6.17 20.54
C ASN A 624 -17.37 7.36 21.27
N GLU A 625 -17.27 7.39 22.60
CA GLU A 625 -17.87 8.37 23.52
C GLU A 625 -17.13 9.71 23.59
N VAL A 626 -16.14 9.93 22.72
CA VAL A 626 -15.51 11.23 22.51
C VAL A 626 -16.53 12.37 22.35
N VAL A 627 -16.18 13.54 22.85
CA VAL A 627 -16.97 14.75 22.69
C VAL A 627 -16.83 15.22 21.24
N ARG A 628 -17.94 15.20 20.52
CA ARG A 628 -17.99 15.61 19.11
C ARG A 628 -18.06 17.13 18.98
N TRP A 629 -17.43 17.63 17.93
CA TRP A 629 -17.43 19.04 17.55
C TRP A 629 -17.69 19.18 16.05
N PRO A 630 -18.33 20.28 15.60
CA PRO A 630 -19.08 21.26 16.40
C PRO A 630 -20.44 20.70 16.82
N ARG A 631 -21.00 21.24 17.91
CA ARG A 631 -22.33 20.86 18.42
C ARG A 631 -23.48 21.58 17.71
N THR A 632 -23.18 22.66 17.00
CA THR A 632 -24.16 23.51 16.32
C THR A 632 -24.58 22.90 14.99
N ALA A 633 -25.88 22.87 14.70
CA ALA A 633 -26.43 22.30 13.46
C ALA A 633 -25.87 22.93 12.18
N ARG A 634 -25.41 24.19 12.25
CA ARG A 634 -24.80 24.92 11.12
C ARG A 634 -23.35 24.55 10.85
N GLY A 635 -22.76 23.59 11.57
CA GLY A 635 -21.33 23.36 11.53
C GLY A 635 -20.54 24.53 12.13
N ALA A 636 -19.23 24.55 11.87
CA ALA A 636 -18.31 25.60 12.32
C ALA A 636 -17.09 25.68 11.38
N ARG A 637 -16.33 26.76 11.49
CA ARG A 637 -15.07 26.94 10.75
C ARG A 637 -13.89 26.51 11.62
N ALA A 638 -12.94 25.82 11.01
CA ALA A 638 -11.66 25.48 11.61
C ALA A 638 -10.54 25.65 10.58
N TRP A 639 -9.31 25.62 11.06
CA TRP A 639 -8.10 25.67 10.25
C TRP A 639 -7.36 24.34 10.36
N ALA A 640 -6.74 23.89 9.28
CA ALA A 640 -5.81 22.75 9.32
C ALA A 640 -4.56 23.08 8.50
N VAL A 641 -3.41 22.62 8.97
CA VAL A 641 -2.14 22.69 8.24
C VAL A 641 -1.94 21.34 7.56
N ILE A 642 -1.68 21.35 6.25
CA ILE A 642 -1.43 20.14 5.46
C ILE A 642 -0.20 20.37 4.55
N PRO A 643 0.50 19.30 4.12
CA PRO A 643 1.63 19.42 3.22
C PRO A 643 1.24 20.15 1.92
N GLU A 644 2.16 20.95 1.38
CA GLU A 644 1.95 21.69 0.14
C GLU A 644 1.75 20.74 -1.07
N SER A 645 2.63 19.75 -1.19
CA SER A 645 2.50 18.66 -2.16
C SER A 645 1.42 17.68 -1.70
N PRO A 646 0.60 17.13 -2.62
CA PRO A 646 -0.34 16.07 -2.27
C PRO A 646 0.42 14.83 -1.77
N ALA A 647 0.42 14.64 -0.46
CA ALA A 647 0.95 13.46 0.21
C ALA A 647 -0.17 12.86 1.04
N ALA A 648 -0.26 11.52 1.03
CA ALA A 648 -1.13 10.83 1.96
C ALA A 648 -0.71 11.24 3.39
N LEU A 649 -1.66 11.63 4.22
CA LEU A 649 -1.36 11.89 5.63
C LEU A 649 -0.94 10.56 6.28
N ASP A 650 0.18 10.58 7.00
CA ASP A 650 0.73 9.42 7.72
C ASP A 650 -0.15 8.96 8.91
N GLY A 651 -1.30 9.60 9.12
CA GLY A 651 -2.19 9.40 10.26
C GLY A 651 -3.65 9.09 9.90
N ASP A 652 -4.37 8.68 10.94
CA ASP A 652 -5.79 8.37 10.96
C ASP A 652 -6.70 9.59 11.22
N TYR A 653 -6.10 10.77 11.42
CA TYR A 653 -6.79 12.04 11.62
C TYR A 653 -5.98 13.23 11.09
N LEU A 654 -6.64 14.39 11.01
CA LEU A 654 -6.04 15.70 10.76
C LEU A 654 -6.27 16.63 11.95
N THR A 655 -5.21 17.28 12.45
CA THR A 655 -5.33 18.26 13.53
C THR A 655 -6.07 19.52 13.07
N LEU A 656 -7.00 19.99 13.90
CA LEU A 656 -7.76 21.21 13.65
C LEU A 656 -7.44 22.30 14.68
N HIS A 657 -7.42 23.54 14.21
CA HIS A 657 -7.23 24.74 15.02
C HIS A 657 -8.43 25.67 14.91
N GLN A 658 -8.94 26.15 16.04
CA GLN A 658 -10.04 27.15 16.04
C GLN A 658 -9.57 28.52 15.59
N ARG A 659 -8.30 28.85 15.85
CA ARG A 659 -7.63 30.07 15.43
C ARG A 659 -6.63 29.75 14.33
N ARG A 660 -6.32 30.75 13.51
CA ARG A 660 -5.30 30.62 12.45
C ARG A 660 -3.94 30.31 13.12
N PRO A 661 -3.30 29.17 12.83
CA PRO A 661 -1.99 28.85 13.38
C PRO A 661 -0.88 29.71 12.76
N PRO A 662 0.31 29.78 13.39
CA PRO A 662 1.48 30.45 12.81
C PRO A 662 1.91 29.81 11.49
N VAL A 663 2.71 30.52 10.70
CA VAL A 663 3.19 30.07 9.39
C VAL A 663 4.22 28.97 9.56
N VAL A 664 4.08 27.90 8.76
CA VAL A 664 5.02 26.78 8.70
C VAL A 664 5.48 26.64 7.25
N PRO A 665 6.79 26.80 6.93
CA PRO A 665 7.30 26.62 5.58
C PRO A 665 7.00 25.23 4.99
N GLY A 666 6.78 25.16 3.67
CA GLY A 666 6.47 23.90 2.95
C GLY A 666 5.08 23.31 3.25
N GLN A 667 4.22 24.06 3.94
CA GLN A 667 2.86 23.67 4.27
C GLN A 667 1.86 24.65 3.67
N ARG A 668 0.64 24.18 3.45
CA ARG A 668 -0.53 25.01 3.13
C ARG A 668 -1.51 25.01 4.30
N LEU A 669 -2.12 26.17 4.53
CA LEU A 669 -3.16 26.35 5.53
C LEU A 669 -4.52 26.33 4.86
N VAL A 670 -5.39 25.43 5.30
CA VAL A 670 -6.75 25.31 4.78
C VAL A 670 -7.79 25.75 5.80
N GLN A 671 -8.73 26.60 5.39
CA GLN A 671 -9.92 26.89 6.17
C GLN A 671 -11.00 25.89 5.79
N LEU A 672 -11.51 25.17 6.78
CA LEU A 672 -12.50 24.12 6.61
C LEU A 672 -13.86 24.57 7.13
N HIS A 673 -14.92 24.12 6.48
CA HIS A 673 -16.26 24.05 7.06
C HIS A 673 -16.50 22.63 7.58
N VAL A 674 -16.51 22.49 8.90
CA VAL A 674 -16.72 21.21 9.56
C VAL A 674 -18.20 21.09 9.93
N GLY A 675 -18.89 20.14 9.33
CA GLY A 675 -20.29 19.84 9.65
C GLY A 675 -20.46 19.32 11.08
N THR A 676 -21.68 19.41 11.60
CA THR A 676 -22.04 18.99 12.97
C THR A 676 -21.54 17.60 13.33
N ASN A 677 -20.92 17.47 14.50
CA ASN A 677 -20.40 16.22 15.06
C ASN A 677 -19.36 15.47 14.19
N ARG A 678 -18.64 16.16 13.30
CA ARG A 678 -17.66 15.52 12.39
C ARG A 678 -16.24 15.45 12.93
N ALA A 679 -15.86 16.36 13.82
CA ALA A 679 -14.57 16.38 14.50
C ALA A 679 -14.72 15.95 15.97
N ILE A 680 -13.59 15.82 16.64
CA ILE A 680 -13.47 15.46 18.05
C ILE A 680 -12.80 16.61 18.79
N ASP A 681 -13.42 17.05 19.89
CA ASP A 681 -12.85 17.98 20.85
C ASP A 681 -12.00 17.19 21.85
N VAL A 682 -10.68 17.28 21.71
CA VAL A 682 -9.73 16.46 22.48
C VAL A 682 -9.75 16.84 23.96
N ALA A 683 -9.78 18.15 24.26
CA ALA A 683 -9.79 18.64 25.63
C ALA A 683 -11.09 18.27 26.35
N ALA A 684 -12.25 18.46 25.72
CA ALA A 684 -13.52 18.08 26.32
C ALA A 684 -13.65 16.55 26.47
N SER A 685 -13.10 15.77 25.53
CA SER A 685 -13.07 14.31 25.63
C SER A 685 -12.19 13.83 26.78
N ALA A 686 -11.00 14.42 26.94
CA ALA A 686 -10.09 14.09 28.03
C ALA A 686 -10.69 14.45 29.39
N ALA A 687 -11.32 15.63 29.52
CA ALA A 687 -12.02 16.03 30.74
C ALA A 687 -13.15 15.04 31.10
N GLY A 688 -13.89 14.56 30.10
CA GLY A 688 -14.92 13.53 30.28
C GLY A 688 -14.39 12.17 30.72
N LEU A 689 -13.11 11.87 30.44
CA LEU A 689 -12.47 10.59 30.77
C LEU A 689 -11.57 10.64 32.00
N ALA A 690 -11.28 11.82 32.54
CA ALA A 690 -10.36 12.00 33.68
C ALA A 690 -10.74 11.17 34.92
N GLY A 691 -12.02 10.81 35.07
CA GLY A 691 -12.52 9.97 36.17
C GLY A 691 -12.40 8.46 35.95
N PHE A 692 -12.00 7.98 34.77
CA PHE A 692 -11.96 6.56 34.43
C PHE A 692 -10.52 6.03 34.39
N THR A 693 -9.99 5.74 35.58
CA THR A 693 -8.60 5.27 35.77
C THR A 693 -8.29 3.96 35.07
N SER A 694 -9.31 3.15 34.78
CA SER A 694 -9.15 1.86 34.08
C SER A 694 -9.16 1.99 32.55
N VAL A 695 -9.17 3.21 31.98
CA VAL A 695 -9.20 3.43 30.53
C VAL A 695 -7.86 3.96 30.03
N ARG A 696 -7.25 3.24 29.10
CA ARG A 696 -6.03 3.64 28.39
C ARG A 696 -6.41 4.19 27.02
N SER A 697 -6.26 5.51 26.85
CA SER A 697 -6.53 6.23 25.61
C SER A 697 -5.34 7.11 25.20
N ARG A 698 -5.32 7.56 23.95
CA ARG A 698 -4.31 8.50 23.41
C ARG A 698 -4.61 9.97 23.75
N LEU A 699 -5.72 10.28 24.44
CA LEU A 699 -6.08 11.67 24.74
C LEU A 699 -5.05 12.44 25.57
N PRO A 700 -4.43 11.85 26.62
CA PRO A 700 -3.38 12.54 27.38
C PRO A 700 -2.17 12.90 26.51
N GLU A 701 -1.77 12.00 25.61
CA GLU A 701 -0.68 12.20 24.65
C GLU A 701 -1.02 13.32 23.66
N LEU A 702 -2.23 13.29 23.09
CA LEU A 702 -2.70 14.33 22.18
C LEU A 702 -2.73 15.71 22.85
N LEU A 703 -3.16 15.79 24.11
CA LEU A 703 -3.13 17.03 24.88
C LEU A 703 -1.72 17.52 25.16
N ALA A 704 -0.81 16.61 25.54
CA ALA A 704 0.60 16.94 25.74
C ALA A 704 1.25 17.50 24.47
N ASN A 705 0.82 17.01 23.29
CA ASN A 705 1.24 17.50 21.98
C ASN A 705 0.48 18.75 21.50
N GLY A 706 -0.34 19.37 22.35
CA GLY A 706 -1.08 20.61 22.03
C GLY A 706 -2.24 20.42 21.04
N VAL A 707 -2.69 19.19 20.80
CA VAL A 707 -3.81 18.90 19.89
C VAL A 707 -5.13 19.20 20.59
N SER A 708 -5.78 20.30 20.21
CA SER A 708 -7.09 20.69 20.78
C SER A 708 -8.28 20.01 20.11
N MET A 709 -8.19 19.73 18.81
CA MET A 709 -9.27 19.16 18.01
C MET A 709 -8.68 18.30 16.90
N LEU A 710 -9.40 17.26 16.51
CA LEU A 710 -9.01 16.39 15.39
C LEU A 710 -10.20 16.07 14.49
N LEU A 711 -9.92 15.96 13.20
CA LEU A 711 -10.85 15.53 12.17
C LEU A 711 -10.48 14.11 11.75
N PRO A 712 -11.30 13.10 12.09
CA PRO A 712 -11.03 11.73 11.65
C PRO A 712 -11.05 11.60 10.13
N ARG A 713 -10.21 10.72 9.56
CA ARG A 713 -10.08 10.54 8.10
C ARG A 713 -11.40 10.30 7.37
N ARG A 714 -12.30 9.51 7.96
CA ARG A 714 -13.65 9.24 7.39
C ARG A 714 -14.53 10.49 7.21
N SER A 715 -14.18 11.60 7.86
CA SER A 715 -14.90 12.87 7.78
C SER A 715 -14.36 13.78 6.67
N PHE A 716 -13.26 13.43 5.99
CA PHE A 716 -12.64 14.27 4.95
C PHE A 716 -13.57 14.53 3.78
N GLU A 717 -14.24 13.49 3.27
CA GLU A 717 -15.25 13.60 2.20
C GLU A 717 -16.44 14.50 2.55
N ARG A 718 -16.70 14.70 3.83
CA ARG A 718 -17.86 15.44 4.35
C ARG A 718 -17.48 16.79 4.93
N THR A 719 -16.23 17.20 4.78
CA THR A 719 -15.69 18.47 5.26
C THR A 719 -15.29 19.29 4.05
N THR A 720 -15.89 20.46 3.87
CA THR A 720 -15.62 21.28 2.69
C THR A 720 -14.52 22.30 2.95
N VAL A 721 -13.75 22.60 1.91
CA VAL A 721 -12.66 23.57 1.93
C VAL A 721 -13.19 24.93 1.51
N ASN A 722 -13.10 25.91 2.42
CA ASN A 722 -13.51 27.28 2.16
C ASN A 722 -12.39 28.11 1.55
N ARG A 723 -11.16 27.96 2.05
CA ARG A 723 -9.99 28.76 1.65
C ARG A 723 -8.72 27.92 1.70
N VAL A 724 -7.79 28.22 0.81
CA VAL A 724 -6.43 27.65 0.80
C VAL A 724 -5.43 28.80 0.78
N LEU A 725 -4.48 28.72 1.70
CA LEU A 725 -3.39 29.67 1.84
C LEU A 725 -2.07 28.92 1.84
N PHE A 726 -1.00 29.55 1.39
CA PHE A 726 0.34 29.01 1.34
C PHE A 726 1.29 29.88 2.17
N ALA A 727 2.36 29.26 2.67
CA ALA A 727 3.41 29.96 3.38
C ALA A 727 4.28 30.73 2.36
N ASP A 728 4.42 32.03 2.54
CA ASP A 728 5.24 32.89 1.69
C ASP A 728 5.84 34.04 2.52
N GLU A 729 7.17 34.14 2.51
CA GLU A 729 7.93 35.15 3.28
C GLU A 729 7.51 35.25 4.75
N GLY A 730 7.26 34.10 5.41
CA GLY A 730 6.84 34.06 6.81
C GLY A 730 5.40 34.53 7.06
N THR A 731 4.62 34.72 6.00
CA THR A 731 3.20 35.09 6.05
C THR A 731 2.33 34.07 5.32
N TRP A 732 1.06 33.93 5.73
CA TRP A 732 0.10 33.09 5.02
C TRP A 732 -0.56 33.92 3.91
N ARG A 733 -0.26 33.62 2.63
CA ARG A 733 -0.87 34.27 1.46
C ARG A 733 -2.03 33.45 0.90
N GLU A 734 -3.12 34.12 0.53
CA GLU A 734 -4.32 33.46 0.02
C GLU A 734 -4.11 33.01 -1.43
N ARG A 735 -4.33 31.71 -1.72
CA ARG A 735 -4.26 31.13 -3.07
C ARG A 735 -5.64 30.98 -3.68
N ALA A 736 -6.61 30.55 -2.88
CA ALA A 736 -7.97 30.31 -3.34
C ALA A 736 -8.99 30.53 -2.22
N LYS A 737 -10.19 30.98 -2.61
CA LYS A 737 -11.34 31.24 -1.74
C LYS A 737 -12.61 30.70 -2.37
N HIS A 738 -13.59 30.33 -1.55
CA HIS A 738 -14.91 29.81 -1.97
C HIS A 738 -14.82 28.53 -2.83
N ILE A 739 -13.91 27.62 -2.47
CA ILE A 739 -13.63 26.40 -3.24
C ILE A 739 -14.79 25.38 -3.16
N ASP A 740 -15.42 25.25 -1.98
CA ASP A 740 -16.53 24.32 -1.70
C ASP A 740 -16.31 22.87 -2.21
N LEU A 741 -15.06 22.41 -2.18
CA LEU A 741 -14.69 21.04 -2.51
C LEU A 741 -14.49 20.22 -1.23
N PRO A 742 -14.74 18.90 -1.27
CA PRO A 742 -14.36 17.99 -0.19
C PRO A 742 -12.85 18.07 0.10
N LEU A 743 -12.49 18.00 1.38
CA LEU A 743 -11.09 18.01 1.82
C LEU A 743 -10.26 16.88 1.21
N SER A 744 -10.87 15.71 0.98
CA SER A 744 -10.24 14.57 0.31
C SER A 744 -9.68 14.92 -1.07
N SER A 745 -10.33 15.80 -1.83
CA SER A 745 -9.84 16.23 -3.15
C SER A 745 -8.52 17.01 -3.08
N LEU A 746 -8.16 17.56 -1.91
CA LEU A 746 -6.87 18.22 -1.72
C LEU A 746 -5.78 17.28 -1.20
N ILE A 747 -6.14 16.27 -0.40
CA ILE A 747 -5.19 15.40 0.31
C ILE A 747 -4.93 14.10 -0.47
N GLU A 748 -5.96 13.55 -1.13
CA GLU A 748 -5.93 12.27 -1.83
C GLU A 748 -6.44 12.44 -3.28
N PRO A 749 -5.74 13.18 -4.17
CA PRO A 749 -6.24 13.49 -5.51
C PRO A 749 -6.48 12.26 -6.41
N GLY A 750 -6.03 11.07 -6.00
CA GLY A 750 -6.23 9.80 -6.72
C GLY A 750 -7.43 8.94 -6.27
N ARG A 751 -8.16 9.32 -5.19
CA ARG A 751 -9.31 8.57 -4.68
C ARG A 751 -10.61 9.29 -5.09
N ARG A 752 -11.16 8.93 -6.24
CA ARG A 752 -12.55 9.25 -6.61
C ARG A 752 -13.22 8.02 -7.20
#